data_AF-A0A970WMG3-F1
#
_entry.id   AF-A0A970WMG3-F1
#
_cell.length_a   1.000
_cell.length_b   1.000
_cell.length_c   1.000
_cell.angle_alpha   90.00
_cell.angle_beta   90.00
_cell.angle_gamma   90.00
#
_symmetry.space_group_name_H-M   'P 1'
#
loop_
_entity.id
_entity.type
_entity.pdbx_description
1 polymer ?
#
loop_
_entity_poly.entity_id
_entity_poly.type
_entity_poly.pdbx_seq_one_letter_code
_entity_poly.pdbx_strand_id
1 'polypeptide(L)'
;MILKILGDPLFARDANGKLKSQIGTIFPKTRHLVTQRTIHAIQRHIYIDHLNELRREAGQPPLTREEESRVWDGAVDLIFEDDQILIRPNPSNMPLAFEADDLLQQEYSKYKIKFLYALDKQVRDAVKRRGECWRIAALPTSVREMQDMISASKLAITGEEIYYYNKTTGTRWLTYERFSALDRLDDEPLRLHLGEIREHSARRNTRGYPEVDFFQTDQSFSSACFASCDFQQLDPVALRNAHAELRRKFQKAVPHEFLFDDKEDAQWRNRMFRSLVAQRDEEVSEETLLGLSSEFFMQIQWLPGGRIEDGELIFDSTFDLFEEHPEDKELAEICDERARGFIFNFVREHADLEYVNIGRVVNSLSRRQDTGRRRGVYIAEVKRIGDSKEIVSIIRMQKWGVREHLDDRKPLRDAMIDSDEYTEYVLDRRLGCRQLSMNLPCHVIAHKVWERYYSDSTGPKGINIASPYIERDYIRGVATDKIPKHLLENEEYAIRLARLLGEAAAVNIIVGRCDQHGKVLFDDGDEVILENGEKLPEDLIVADPTGTFHNFDLELVATAPAYAEPVNRRREIVPNPVEFAQVYLDAFRSRFCRIQNEYRRRRRAFDTLFKYRKWDPNGSFAYRWQQILARLNRTDVNALTEVIHANLKL
;
A
#
# COMPACT_ATOMS: atom_id res chain seq x y z
N MET A 1 -21.91 -30.27 -9.68
CA MET A 1 -20.85 -31.29 -9.77
C MET A 1 -19.65 -30.78 -9.00
N ILE A 2 -19.11 -31.54 -8.05
CA ILE A 2 -18.07 -31.13 -7.08
C ILE A 2 -16.67 -31.10 -7.74
N LEU A 3 -15.75 -30.27 -7.25
CA LEU A 3 -14.34 -30.22 -7.69
C LEU A 3 -13.63 -31.55 -7.41
N LYS A 4 -12.99 -32.17 -8.41
CA LYS A 4 -12.27 -33.45 -8.24
C LYS A 4 -10.78 -33.23 -7.96
N ILE A 5 -10.28 -33.78 -6.85
CA ILE A 5 -8.86 -33.67 -6.46
C ILE A 5 -8.09 -34.93 -6.84
N LEU A 6 -6.98 -34.77 -7.56
CA LEU A 6 -6.02 -35.81 -7.92
C LEU A 6 -4.74 -35.62 -7.08
N GLY A 7 -4.69 -36.27 -5.92
CA GLY A 7 -3.58 -36.15 -4.95
C GLY A 7 -4.10 -36.07 -3.52
N ASP A 8 -3.28 -35.54 -2.62
CA ASP A 8 -3.70 -35.26 -1.25
C ASP A 8 -4.73 -34.11 -1.20
N PRO A 9 -5.66 -34.10 -0.22
CA PRO A 9 -6.53 -32.95 0.02
C PRO A 9 -5.74 -31.65 0.23
N LEU A 10 -6.33 -30.50 -0.14
CA LEU A 10 -5.72 -29.20 0.16
C LEU A 10 -5.52 -29.05 1.66
N PHE A 11 -4.42 -28.40 2.03
CA PHE A 11 -4.01 -28.16 3.41
C PHE A 11 -3.73 -29.41 4.26
N ALA A 12 -3.69 -30.61 3.65
CA ALA A 12 -3.26 -31.80 4.36
C ALA A 12 -1.81 -31.62 4.86
N ARG A 13 -1.59 -31.86 6.16
CA ARG A 13 -0.27 -31.72 6.80
C ARG A 13 0.38 -33.08 7.03
N ASP A 14 1.70 -33.11 6.97
CA ASP A 14 2.51 -34.27 7.33
C ASP A 14 2.70 -34.39 8.85
N ALA A 15 3.44 -35.40 9.29
CA ALA A 15 3.70 -35.65 10.71
C ALA A 15 4.46 -34.49 11.41
N ASN A 16 5.11 -33.61 10.64
CA ASN A 16 5.85 -32.45 11.14
C ASN A 16 5.02 -31.16 11.08
N GLY A 17 3.73 -31.25 10.72
CA GLY A 17 2.84 -30.09 10.59
C GLY A 17 3.05 -29.27 9.31
N LYS A 18 3.89 -29.73 8.37
CA LYS A 18 4.12 -29.05 7.09
C LYS A 18 3.08 -29.49 6.06
N LEU A 19 2.69 -28.60 5.15
CA LEU A 19 1.80 -28.93 4.04
C LEU A 19 2.41 -30.06 3.20
N LYS A 20 1.64 -31.13 2.98
CA LYS A 20 2.02 -32.25 2.10
C LYS A 20 2.25 -31.79 0.67
N SER A 21 1.48 -30.80 0.22
CA SER A 21 1.66 -30.15 -1.07
C SER A 21 1.54 -28.64 -0.92
N GLN A 22 2.55 -27.93 -1.44
CA GLN A 22 2.63 -26.47 -1.42
C GLN A 22 2.20 -25.86 -2.76
N ILE A 23 1.95 -26.68 -3.79
CA ILE A 23 1.54 -26.21 -5.10
C ILE A 23 0.44 -27.11 -5.68
N GLY A 24 -0.43 -26.52 -6.50
CA GLY A 24 -1.47 -27.23 -7.22
C GLY A 24 -1.65 -26.71 -8.64
N THR A 25 -2.30 -27.49 -9.49
CA THR A 25 -2.67 -27.08 -10.85
C THR A 25 -4.13 -27.39 -11.06
N ILE A 26 -4.94 -26.34 -11.31
CA ILE A 26 -6.38 -26.46 -11.53
C ILE A 26 -6.71 -26.39 -13.02
N PHE A 27 -7.69 -27.19 -13.43
CA PHE A 27 -8.21 -27.27 -14.78
C PHE A 27 -9.70 -26.88 -14.75
N PRO A 28 -10.04 -25.58 -14.92
CA PRO A 28 -11.40 -25.09 -14.70
C PRO A 28 -12.46 -25.78 -15.59
N LYS A 29 -12.14 -25.95 -16.88
CA LYS A 29 -13.05 -26.55 -17.88
C LYS A 29 -13.52 -27.96 -17.52
N THR A 30 -12.65 -28.74 -16.89
CA THR A 30 -12.92 -30.14 -16.53
C THR A 30 -13.19 -30.30 -15.04
N ARG A 31 -13.04 -29.24 -14.23
CA ARG A 31 -13.24 -29.22 -12.78
C ARG A 31 -12.34 -30.20 -12.01
N HIS A 32 -11.05 -30.25 -12.39
CA HIS A 32 -10.03 -31.05 -11.71
C HIS A 32 -8.95 -30.18 -11.07
N LEU A 33 -8.43 -30.63 -9.93
CA LEU A 33 -7.30 -30.02 -9.23
C LEU A 33 -6.26 -31.10 -8.92
N VAL A 34 -5.03 -30.90 -9.36
CA VAL A 34 -3.90 -31.80 -9.07
C VAL A 34 -3.05 -31.20 -7.96
N THR A 35 -2.80 -31.97 -6.90
CA THR A 35 -2.07 -31.53 -5.69
C THR A 35 -0.87 -32.41 -5.36
N GLN A 36 -0.38 -33.25 -6.29
CA GLN A 36 0.76 -34.12 -6.01
C GLN A 36 2.05 -33.32 -5.73
N ARG A 37 2.91 -33.83 -4.83
CA ARG A 37 4.17 -33.21 -4.39
C ARG A 37 5.25 -33.26 -5.48
N THR A 38 5.10 -32.42 -6.48
CA THR A 38 5.98 -32.29 -7.65
C THR A 38 5.89 -30.86 -8.20
N ILE A 39 6.47 -30.57 -9.37
CA ILE A 39 6.38 -29.27 -10.04
C ILE A 39 5.13 -29.17 -10.93
N HIS A 40 4.66 -27.95 -11.21
CA HIS A 40 3.46 -27.71 -12.03
C HIS A 40 3.49 -28.37 -13.42
N ALA A 41 4.66 -28.48 -14.06
CA ALA A 41 4.79 -29.16 -15.35
C ALA A 41 4.47 -30.66 -15.24
N ILE A 42 4.93 -31.32 -14.17
CA ILE A 42 4.67 -32.74 -13.93
C ILE A 42 3.21 -32.95 -13.53
N GLN A 43 2.61 -32.04 -12.74
CA GLN A 43 1.18 -32.08 -12.42
C GLN A 43 0.29 -32.05 -13.67
N ARG A 44 0.68 -31.30 -14.71
CA ARG A 44 -0.03 -31.31 -16.01
C ARG A 44 0.08 -32.65 -16.74
N HIS A 45 1.25 -33.28 -16.72
CA HIS A 45 1.43 -34.62 -17.29
C HIS A 45 0.58 -35.66 -16.56
N ILE A 46 0.60 -35.65 -15.22
CA ILE A 46 -0.26 -36.52 -14.40
C ILE A 46 -1.73 -36.38 -14.79
N TYR A 47 -2.18 -35.15 -15.06
CA TYR A 47 -3.55 -34.91 -15.50
C TYR A 47 -3.84 -35.46 -16.91
N ILE A 48 -2.90 -35.30 -17.85
CA ILE A 48 -3.02 -35.88 -19.19
C ILE A 48 -3.10 -37.40 -19.11
N ASP A 49 -2.26 -38.04 -18.29
CA ASP A 49 -2.26 -39.48 -18.11
C ASP A 49 -3.62 -39.96 -17.57
N HIS A 50 -4.19 -39.21 -16.60
CA HIS A 50 -5.53 -39.46 -16.10
C HIS A 50 -6.62 -39.33 -17.18
N LEU A 51 -6.55 -38.28 -18.03
CA LEU A 51 -7.48 -38.12 -19.15
C LEU A 51 -7.35 -39.24 -20.19
N ASN A 52 -6.13 -39.70 -20.47
CA ASN A 52 -5.87 -40.79 -21.40
C ASN A 52 -6.33 -42.15 -20.82
N GLU A 53 -6.25 -42.35 -19.50
CA GLU A 53 -6.86 -43.50 -18.81
C GLU A 53 -8.38 -43.48 -18.99
N LEU A 54 -9.04 -42.35 -18.69
CA LEU A 54 -10.49 -42.20 -18.86
C LEU A 54 -10.95 -42.39 -20.31
N ARG A 55 -10.19 -41.86 -21.28
CA ARG A 55 -10.46 -42.07 -22.72
C ARG A 55 -10.33 -43.54 -23.10
N ARG A 56 -9.29 -44.22 -22.60
CA ARG A 56 -9.08 -45.66 -22.83
C ARG A 56 -10.21 -46.51 -22.23
N GLU A 57 -10.66 -46.19 -21.02
CA GLU A 57 -11.85 -46.82 -20.41
C GLU A 57 -13.12 -46.59 -21.23
N ALA A 58 -13.24 -45.42 -21.86
CA ALA A 58 -14.32 -45.07 -22.78
C ALA A 58 -14.13 -45.56 -24.23
N GLY A 59 -13.05 -46.31 -24.52
CA GLY A 59 -12.74 -46.80 -25.87
C GLY A 59 -12.32 -45.73 -26.88
N GLN A 60 -11.93 -44.54 -26.42
CA GLN A 60 -11.47 -43.42 -27.23
C GLN A 60 -9.93 -43.42 -27.39
N PRO A 61 -9.41 -42.89 -28.51
CA PRO A 61 -7.96 -42.73 -28.67
C PRO A 61 -7.39 -41.72 -27.66
N PRO A 62 -6.11 -41.85 -27.28
CA PRO A 62 -5.44 -40.89 -26.42
C PRO A 62 -5.43 -39.49 -27.05
N LEU A 63 -5.23 -38.48 -26.21
CA LEU A 63 -5.10 -37.09 -26.63
C LEU A 63 -4.01 -36.93 -27.68
N THR A 64 -4.31 -36.18 -28.72
CA THR A 64 -3.32 -35.69 -29.68
C THR A 64 -2.46 -34.60 -29.04
N ARG A 65 -1.26 -34.35 -29.57
CA ARG A 65 -0.37 -33.28 -29.07
C ARG A 65 -1.05 -31.90 -29.04
N GLU A 66 -1.92 -31.62 -30.00
CA GLU A 66 -2.69 -30.36 -30.06
C GLU A 66 -3.77 -30.29 -28.98
N GLU A 67 -4.38 -31.42 -28.61
CA GLU A 67 -5.30 -31.47 -27.48
C GLU A 67 -4.56 -31.37 -26.14
N GLU A 68 -3.40 -32.01 -26.01
CA GLU A 68 -2.53 -31.90 -24.82
C GLU A 68 -2.10 -30.45 -24.60
N SER A 69 -1.66 -29.75 -25.65
CA SER A 69 -1.32 -28.31 -25.56
C SER A 69 -2.51 -27.47 -25.11
N ARG A 70 -3.71 -27.74 -25.63
CA ARG A 70 -4.94 -27.03 -25.20
C ARG A 70 -5.31 -27.29 -23.74
N VAL A 71 -5.05 -28.51 -23.24
CA VAL A 71 -5.23 -28.83 -21.82
C VAL A 71 -4.22 -28.06 -20.97
N TRP A 72 -2.98 -27.92 -21.44
CA TRP A 72 -1.94 -27.14 -20.76
C TRP A 72 -2.27 -25.65 -20.69
N ASP A 73 -2.70 -25.08 -21.81
CA ASP A 73 -3.07 -23.67 -21.93
C ASP A 73 -4.34 -23.33 -21.11
N GLY A 74 -5.18 -24.33 -20.85
CA GLY A 74 -6.37 -24.23 -20.00
C GLY A 74 -6.12 -24.48 -18.51
N ALA A 75 -4.86 -24.62 -18.08
CA ALA A 75 -4.50 -24.88 -16.70
C ALA A 75 -4.04 -23.62 -15.95
N VAL A 76 -4.40 -23.50 -14.67
CA VAL A 76 -3.97 -22.40 -13.80
C VAL A 76 -3.14 -22.97 -12.65
N ASP A 77 -1.99 -22.36 -12.41
CA ASP A 77 -1.10 -22.74 -11.31
C ASP A 77 -1.59 -22.10 -9.99
N LEU A 78 -1.53 -22.86 -8.91
CA LEU A 78 -1.90 -22.46 -7.55
C LEU A 78 -0.72 -22.68 -6.59
N ILE A 79 -0.55 -21.80 -5.63
CA ILE A 79 0.39 -21.95 -4.51
C ILE A 79 -0.42 -21.98 -3.21
N PHE A 80 -0.05 -22.86 -2.28
CA PHE A 80 -0.73 -23.02 -1.00
C PHE A 80 0.19 -22.58 0.13
N GLU A 81 -0.30 -21.67 0.98
CA GLU A 81 0.44 -21.12 2.12
C GLU A 81 -0.44 -21.15 3.35
N ASP A 82 -0.05 -21.93 4.35
CA ASP A 82 -0.79 -22.17 5.58
C ASP A 82 -2.25 -22.61 5.34
N ASP A 83 -3.15 -21.65 5.17
CA ASP A 83 -4.58 -21.84 4.87
C ASP A 83 -5.08 -20.96 3.70
N GLN A 84 -4.18 -20.33 2.94
CA GLN A 84 -4.46 -19.50 1.77
C GLN A 84 -4.16 -20.23 0.45
N ILE A 85 -4.93 -19.88 -0.57
CA ILE A 85 -4.77 -20.31 -1.96
C ILE A 85 -4.38 -19.10 -2.79
N LEU A 86 -3.20 -19.14 -3.38
CA LEU A 86 -2.65 -18.09 -4.21
C LEU A 86 -2.74 -18.51 -5.68
N ILE A 87 -3.64 -17.90 -6.43
CA ILE A 87 -3.80 -18.08 -7.87
C ILE A 87 -2.64 -17.37 -8.57
N ARG A 88 -1.98 -18.06 -9.50
CA ARG A 88 -0.91 -17.51 -10.34
C ARG A 88 -1.46 -17.19 -11.74
N PRO A 89 -2.06 -15.99 -11.96
CA PRO A 89 -2.73 -15.70 -13.22
C PRO A 89 -1.78 -15.68 -14.43
N ASN A 90 -2.34 -15.90 -15.61
CA ASN A 90 -1.70 -15.53 -16.86
C ASN A 90 -2.16 -14.09 -17.20
N PRO A 91 -1.27 -13.09 -17.20
CA PRO A 91 -1.64 -11.70 -17.49
C PRO A 91 -2.42 -11.52 -18.80
N SER A 92 -2.08 -12.31 -19.82
CA SER A 92 -2.74 -12.28 -21.14
C SER A 92 -4.07 -13.04 -21.18
N ASN A 93 -4.43 -13.77 -20.12
CA ASN A 93 -5.65 -14.57 -20.04
C ASN A 93 -6.25 -14.56 -18.61
N MET A 94 -6.58 -13.36 -18.13
CA MET A 94 -7.26 -13.17 -16.85
C MET A 94 -8.63 -13.87 -16.74
N PRO A 95 -9.44 -14.00 -17.80
CA PRO A 95 -10.70 -14.76 -17.72
C PRO A 95 -10.51 -16.19 -17.18
N LEU A 96 -9.45 -16.90 -17.61
CA LEU A 96 -9.16 -18.25 -17.11
C LEU A 96 -8.81 -18.26 -15.61
N ALA A 97 -8.13 -17.23 -15.11
CA ALA A 97 -7.84 -17.09 -13.68
C ALA A 97 -9.11 -16.85 -12.87
N PHE A 98 -10.07 -16.10 -13.42
CA PHE A 98 -11.38 -15.87 -12.80
C PHE A 98 -12.26 -17.12 -12.83
N GLU A 99 -12.23 -17.93 -13.90
CA GLU A 99 -12.89 -19.24 -13.92
C GLU A 99 -12.34 -20.20 -12.85
N ALA A 100 -11.02 -20.21 -12.67
CA ALA A 100 -10.37 -20.99 -11.63
C ALA A 100 -10.77 -20.52 -10.22
N ASP A 101 -10.84 -19.21 -10.02
CA ASP A 101 -11.29 -18.58 -8.79
C ASP A 101 -12.75 -18.94 -8.45
N ASP A 102 -13.68 -18.75 -9.38
CA ASP A 102 -15.10 -19.08 -9.20
C ASP A 102 -15.32 -20.57 -8.89
N LEU A 103 -14.45 -21.44 -9.43
CA LEU A 103 -14.47 -22.88 -9.13
C LEU A 103 -13.96 -23.18 -7.71
N LEU A 104 -12.89 -22.51 -7.27
CA LEU A 104 -12.34 -22.67 -5.92
C LEU A 104 -13.31 -22.18 -4.85
N GLN A 105 -14.04 -21.08 -5.11
CA GLN A 105 -15.02 -20.51 -4.18
C GLN A 105 -16.20 -21.44 -3.84
N GLN A 106 -16.38 -22.53 -4.60
CA GLN A 106 -17.44 -23.51 -4.32
C GLN A 106 -17.09 -24.43 -3.14
N GLU A 107 -15.80 -24.57 -2.83
CA GLU A 107 -15.30 -25.45 -1.78
C GLU A 107 -14.53 -24.68 -0.69
N TYR A 108 -14.03 -23.49 -1.00
CA TYR A 108 -13.19 -22.68 -0.10
C TYR A 108 -13.70 -21.24 0.02
N SER A 109 -13.60 -20.67 1.21
CA SER A 109 -14.04 -19.30 1.47
C SER A 109 -13.25 -18.28 0.64
N LYS A 110 -13.96 -17.32 0.05
CA LYS A 110 -13.40 -16.32 -0.87
C LYS A 110 -12.21 -15.54 -0.28
N TYR A 111 -12.25 -15.22 1.01
CA TYR A 111 -11.17 -14.46 1.67
C TYR A 111 -9.83 -15.18 1.74
N LYS A 112 -9.83 -16.52 1.61
CA LYS A 112 -8.62 -17.36 1.57
C LYS A 112 -8.01 -17.47 0.19
N ILE A 113 -8.69 -16.98 -0.85
CA ILE A 113 -8.25 -17.08 -2.25
C ILE A 113 -7.76 -15.71 -2.73
N LYS A 114 -6.47 -15.62 -3.06
CA LYS A 114 -5.80 -14.39 -3.50
C LYS A 114 -5.15 -14.56 -4.87
N PHE A 115 -4.90 -13.45 -5.57
CA PHE A 115 -4.18 -13.40 -6.83
C PHE A 115 -2.74 -12.93 -6.61
N LEU A 116 -1.78 -13.68 -7.15
CA LEU A 116 -0.39 -13.26 -7.28
C LEU A 116 -0.23 -12.25 -8.41
N TYR A 117 1.02 -11.80 -8.64
CA TYR A 117 1.36 -10.77 -9.62
C TYR A 117 0.82 -9.38 -9.28
N ALA A 118 0.92 -9.00 -8.01
CA ALA A 118 0.56 -7.67 -7.53
C ALA A 118 1.24 -6.52 -8.29
N LEU A 119 2.36 -6.78 -8.99
CA LEU A 119 3.10 -5.80 -9.78
C LEU A 119 2.74 -5.79 -11.27
N ASP A 120 2.10 -6.84 -11.80
CA ASP A 120 1.72 -6.91 -13.21
C ASP A 120 0.50 -6.01 -13.47
N LYS A 121 0.64 -5.05 -14.37
CA LYS A 121 -0.41 -4.08 -14.68
C LYS A 121 -1.70 -4.74 -15.20
N GLN A 122 -1.61 -5.76 -16.05
CA GLN A 122 -2.79 -6.40 -16.63
C GLN A 122 -3.58 -7.17 -15.58
N VAL A 123 -2.87 -7.87 -14.68
CA VAL A 123 -3.49 -8.58 -13.56
C VAL A 123 -4.18 -7.60 -12.61
N ARG A 124 -3.48 -6.53 -12.23
CA ARG A 124 -4.03 -5.48 -11.37
C ARG A 124 -5.26 -4.83 -11.98
N ASP A 125 -5.18 -4.37 -13.22
CA ASP A 125 -6.28 -3.67 -13.89
C ASP A 125 -7.51 -4.58 -13.98
N ALA A 126 -7.32 -5.87 -14.25
CA ALA A 126 -8.40 -6.85 -14.29
C ALA A 126 -9.05 -7.08 -12.91
N VAL A 127 -8.25 -7.27 -11.86
CA VAL A 127 -8.77 -7.47 -10.48
C VAL A 127 -9.43 -6.20 -9.94
N LYS A 128 -8.83 -5.04 -10.23
CA LYS A 128 -9.34 -3.71 -9.87
C LYS A 128 -10.70 -3.44 -10.47
N ARG A 129 -10.92 -3.77 -11.75
CA ARG A 129 -12.22 -3.66 -12.43
C ARG A 129 -13.32 -4.51 -11.80
N ARG A 130 -12.97 -5.58 -11.08
CA ARG A 130 -13.95 -6.38 -10.30
C ARG A 130 -14.27 -5.77 -8.93
N GLY A 131 -13.62 -4.69 -8.51
CA GLY A 131 -13.72 -4.16 -7.14
C GLY A 131 -13.00 -5.04 -6.11
N GLU A 132 -12.03 -5.85 -6.56
CA GLU A 132 -11.41 -6.90 -5.75
C GLU A 132 -9.93 -6.63 -5.44
N CYS A 133 -9.49 -5.36 -5.36
CA CYS A 133 -8.09 -5.03 -5.01
C CYS A 133 -7.60 -5.71 -3.71
N TRP A 134 -8.51 -5.98 -2.78
CA TRP A 134 -8.25 -6.70 -1.52
C TRP A 134 -7.87 -8.18 -1.70
N ARG A 135 -8.09 -8.73 -2.90
CA ARG A 135 -7.73 -10.09 -3.28
C ARG A 135 -6.36 -10.19 -3.94
N ILE A 136 -5.70 -9.08 -4.21
CA ILE A 136 -4.30 -9.10 -4.61
C ILE A 136 -3.48 -9.47 -3.37
N ALA A 137 -2.61 -10.47 -3.49
CA ALA A 137 -1.73 -10.89 -2.41
C ALA A 137 -0.90 -9.69 -1.92
N ALA A 138 -1.04 -9.36 -0.63
CA ALA A 138 -0.35 -8.22 -0.06
C ALA A 138 1.17 -8.47 -0.07
N LEU A 139 1.93 -7.44 -0.43
CA LEU A 139 3.37 -7.46 -0.22
C LEU A 139 3.66 -7.13 1.24
N PRO A 140 4.69 -7.74 1.85
CA PRO A 140 5.06 -7.43 3.22
C PRO A 140 5.39 -5.95 3.38
N THR A 141 4.88 -5.36 4.45
CA THR A 141 4.88 -3.91 4.71
C THR A 141 5.85 -3.51 5.82
N SER A 142 6.30 -4.47 6.63
CA SER A 142 7.26 -4.29 7.71
C SER A 142 8.55 -5.08 7.48
N VAL A 143 9.64 -4.66 8.15
CA VAL A 143 10.92 -5.41 8.13
C VAL A 143 10.71 -6.84 8.59
N ARG A 144 9.93 -7.03 9.65
CA ARG A 144 9.61 -8.34 10.20
C ARG A 144 8.85 -9.21 9.19
N GLU A 145 7.82 -8.68 8.55
CA GLU A 145 7.08 -9.42 7.52
C GLU A 145 7.98 -9.78 6.33
N MET A 146 8.89 -8.91 5.91
CA MET A 146 9.86 -9.22 4.85
C MET A 146 10.78 -10.37 5.27
N GLN A 147 11.27 -10.37 6.52
CA GLN A 147 12.11 -11.44 7.05
C GLN A 147 11.35 -12.77 7.15
N ASP A 148 10.11 -12.73 7.63
CA ASP A 148 9.23 -13.89 7.72
C ASP A 148 8.94 -14.46 6.32
N MET A 149 8.65 -13.59 5.33
CA MET A 149 8.43 -14.00 3.94
C MET A 149 9.68 -14.63 3.30
N ILE A 150 10.86 -14.03 3.48
CA ILE A 150 12.12 -14.60 2.98
C ILE A 150 12.36 -15.98 3.62
N SER A 151 12.06 -16.12 4.92
CA SER A 151 12.18 -17.40 5.63
C SER A 151 11.23 -18.46 5.05
N ALA A 152 9.96 -18.10 4.86
CA ALA A 152 8.93 -18.97 4.32
C ALA A 152 9.16 -19.36 2.85
N SER A 153 9.92 -18.56 2.10
CA SER A 153 10.26 -18.86 0.70
C SER A 153 11.26 -20.00 0.52
N LYS A 154 11.87 -20.51 1.60
CA LYS A 154 12.82 -21.62 1.53
C LYS A 154 12.12 -22.91 1.11
N LEU A 155 12.67 -23.57 0.09
CA LEU A 155 12.14 -24.83 -0.41
C LEU A 155 13.25 -25.81 -0.82
N ALA A 156 12.93 -27.09 -0.72
CA ALA A 156 13.68 -28.20 -1.28
C ALA A 156 13.02 -28.73 -2.56
N ILE A 157 13.82 -29.20 -3.53
CA ILE A 157 13.31 -29.98 -4.66
C ILE A 157 13.29 -31.46 -4.25
N THR A 158 14.46 -32.05 -3.96
CA THR A 158 14.59 -33.45 -3.54
C THR A 158 15.29 -33.60 -2.18
N GLY A 159 16.29 -32.76 -1.89
CA GLY A 159 17.13 -32.83 -0.67
C GLY A 159 16.86 -31.75 0.38
N GLU A 160 17.90 -31.11 0.90
CA GLU A 160 17.80 -29.98 1.84
C GLU A 160 17.16 -28.72 1.23
N GLU A 161 16.63 -27.84 2.08
CA GLU A 161 15.99 -26.56 1.70
C GLU A 161 17.04 -25.48 1.35
N ILE A 162 17.70 -25.65 0.21
CA ILE A 162 18.80 -24.79 -0.24
C ILE A 162 18.38 -23.64 -1.16
N TYR A 163 17.11 -23.59 -1.60
CA TYR A 163 16.64 -22.58 -2.53
C TYR A 163 15.64 -21.61 -1.91
N TYR A 164 15.63 -20.38 -2.40
CA TYR A 164 14.58 -19.40 -2.15
C TYR A 164 13.64 -19.33 -3.36
N TYR A 165 12.37 -19.64 -3.17
CA TYR A 165 11.40 -19.76 -4.26
C TYR A 165 10.72 -18.43 -4.57
N ASN A 166 10.91 -17.93 -5.80
CA ASN A 166 10.12 -16.82 -6.34
C ASN A 166 8.76 -17.35 -6.83
N LYS A 167 7.70 -17.02 -6.11
CA LYS A 167 6.30 -17.42 -6.38
C LYS A 167 5.75 -16.82 -7.69
N THR A 168 6.27 -15.65 -8.06
CA THR A 168 5.93 -14.90 -9.27
C THR A 168 6.52 -15.59 -10.51
N THR A 169 7.83 -15.79 -10.60
CA THR A 169 8.47 -16.35 -11.81
C THR A 169 8.49 -17.88 -11.79
N GLY A 170 8.36 -18.50 -10.62
CA GLY A 170 8.58 -19.94 -10.42
C GLY A 170 10.06 -20.32 -10.37
N THR A 171 10.97 -19.35 -10.33
CA THR A 171 12.43 -19.56 -10.26
C THR A 171 12.85 -19.84 -8.83
N ARG A 172 13.76 -20.81 -8.68
CA ARG A 172 14.42 -21.14 -7.41
C ARG A 172 15.79 -20.48 -7.36
N TRP A 173 15.95 -19.49 -6.49
CA TRP A 173 17.22 -18.79 -6.31
C TRP A 173 18.14 -19.57 -5.38
N LEU A 174 19.32 -19.89 -5.87
CA LEU A 174 20.41 -20.46 -5.09
C LEU A 174 21.38 -19.34 -4.68
N THR A 175 21.61 -19.15 -3.38
CA THR A 175 22.60 -18.18 -2.87
C THR A 175 23.98 -18.81 -2.70
N TYR A 176 25.02 -17.99 -2.69
CA TYR A 176 26.39 -18.44 -2.47
C TYR A 176 26.56 -19.14 -1.12
N GLU A 177 25.93 -18.63 -0.05
CA GLU A 177 26.03 -19.23 1.28
C GLU A 177 25.42 -20.63 1.31
N ARG A 178 24.21 -20.82 0.75
CA ARG A 178 23.57 -22.13 0.68
C ARG A 178 24.36 -23.12 -0.17
N PHE A 179 24.88 -22.68 -1.32
CA PHE A 179 25.73 -23.52 -2.16
C PHE A 179 27.06 -23.90 -1.46
N SER A 180 27.64 -22.97 -0.69
CA SER A 180 28.86 -23.20 0.10
C SER A 180 28.63 -24.18 1.25
N ALA A 181 27.45 -24.16 1.86
CA ALA A 181 27.10 -25.04 2.98
C ALA A 181 27.06 -26.53 2.58
N LEU A 182 26.87 -26.85 1.30
CA LEU A 182 26.87 -28.23 0.78
C LEU A 182 28.20 -28.97 1.05
N ASP A 183 29.30 -28.26 1.26
CA ASP A 183 30.61 -28.86 1.62
C ASP A 183 30.56 -29.67 2.92
N ARG A 184 29.60 -29.36 3.80
CA ARG A 184 29.38 -30.06 5.08
C ARG A 184 28.66 -31.40 4.93
N LEU A 185 28.07 -31.67 3.77
CA LEU A 185 27.36 -32.92 3.52
C LEU A 185 28.34 -34.06 3.25
N ASP A 186 27.87 -35.28 3.51
CA ASP A 186 28.53 -36.49 3.04
C ASP A 186 28.47 -36.58 1.51
N ASP A 187 29.28 -37.45 0.92
CA ASP A 187 29.52 -37.45 -0.54
C ASP A 187 28.27 -37.81 -1.36
N GLU A 188 27.41 -38.70 -0.87
CA GLU A 188 26.17 -39.10 -1.56
C GLU A 188 25.10 -37.98 -1.58
N PRO A 189 24.75 -37.33 -0.45
CA PRO A 189 23.88 -36.15 -0.48
C PRO A 189 24.44 -34.99 -1.31
N LEU A 190 25.76 -34.74 -1.25
CA LEU A 190 26.42 -33.72 -2.07
C LEU A 190 26.24 -34.02 -3.57
N ARG A 191 26.44 -35.28 -3.96
CA ARG A 191 26.26 -35.75 -5.35
C ARG A 191 24.83 -35.51 -5.83
N LEU A 192 23.84 -35.83 -5.01
CA LEU A 192 22.43 -35.64 -5.32
C LEU A 192 22.10 -34.15 -5.55
N HIS A 193 22.57 -33.26 -4.68
CA HIS A 193 22.36 -31.82 -4.83
C HIS A 193 23.06 -31.24 -6.06
N LEU A 194 24.30 -31.64 -6.36
CA LEU A 194 24.99 -31.15 -7.56
C LEU A 194 24.33 -31.62 -8.86
N GLY A 195 23.84 -32.86 -8.88
CA GLY A 195 23.03 -33.39 -9.99
C GLY A 195 21.72 -32.60 -10.17
N GLU A 196 21.01 -32.35 -9.07
CA GLU A 196 19.77 -31.57 -9.05
C GLU A 196 20.00 -30.13 -9.56
N ILE A 197 21.02 -29.42 -9.07
CA ILE A 197 21.35 -28.06 -9.52
C ILE A 197 21.65 -28.05 -11.01
N ARG A 198 22.45 -28.99 -11.51
CA ARG A 198 22.78 -29.10 -12.95
C ARG A 198 21.54 -29.33 -13.80
N GLU A 199 20.69 -30.27 -13.41
CA GLU A 199 19.48 -30.63 -14.17
C GLU A 199 18.49 -29.47 -14.21
N HIS A 200 18.20 -28.85 -13.06
CA HIS A 200 17.18 -27.82 -12.97
C HIS A 200 17.66 -26.45 -13.45
N SER A 201 18.95 -26.09 -13.29
CA SER A 201 19.47 -24.82 -13.84
C SER A 201 19.55 -24.81 -15.38
N ALA A 202 19.55 -25.98 -16.02
CA ALA A 202 19.48 -26.11 -17.48
C ALA A 202 18.05 -26.00 -18.04
N ARG A 203 17.02 -26.11 -17.18
CA ARG A 203 15.61 -26.10 -17.59
C ARG A 203 14.99 -24.71 -17.48
N ARG A 204 14.02 -24.46 -18.35
CA ARG A 204 13.12 -23.32 -18.25
C ARG A 204 11.71 -23.81 -17.97
N ASN A 205 10.98 -23.05 -17.16
CA ASN A 205 9.57 -23.26 -16.94
C ASN A 205 8.73 -22.81 -18.15
N THR A 206 7.43 -23.06 -18.11
CA THR A 206 6.49 -22.77 -19.20
C THR A 206 6.41 -21.29 -19.59
N ARG A 207 6.81 -20.38 -18.71
CA ARG A 207 6.86 -18.93 -18.97
C ARG A 207 8.25 -18.48 -19.45
N GLY A 208 9.15 -19.41 -19.70
CA GLY A 208 10.51 -19.14 -20.20
C GLY A 208 11.50 -18.71 -19.13
N TYR A 209 11.16 -18.72 -17.83
CA TYR A 209 12.11 -18.43 -16.75
C TYR A 209 12.90 -19.68 -16.37
N PRO A 210 14.15 -19.55 -15.90
CA PRO A 210 14.91 -20.69 -15.38
C PRO A 210 14.21 -21.32 -14.17
N GLU A 211 14.24 -22.66 -14.08
CA GLU A 211 13.71 -23.41 -12.93
C GLU A 211 14.58 -23.21 -11.67
N VAL A 212 15.91 -23.13 -11.85
CA VAL A 212 16.90 -22.74 -10.83
C VAL A 212 17.81 -21.67 -11.42
N ASP A 213 18.07 -20.60 -10.67
CA ASP A 213 18.97 -19.51 -11.05
C ASP A 213 19.84 -19.06 -9.86
N PHE A 214 20.92 -18.31 -10.13
CA PHE A 214 21.94 -17.96 -9.15
C PHE A 214 21.78 -16.51 -8.68
N PHE A 215 21.71 -16.33 -7.36
CA PHE A 215 21.39 -15.03 -6.77
C PHE A 215 22.55 -14.04 -6.91
N GLN A 216 22.28 -12.87 -7.50
CA GLN A 216 23.20 -11.74 -7.66
C GLN A 216 24.57 -12.12 -8.28
N THR A 217 24.56 -13.02 -9.26
CA THR A 217 25.75 -13.32 -10.07
C THR A 217 25.83 -12.45 -11.30
N ASP A 218 27.05 -12.08 -11.71
CA ASP A 218 27.30 -11.59 -13.06
C ASP A 218 27.25 -12.73 -14.11
N GLN A 219 27.52 -12.39 -15.38
CA GLN A 219 27.49 -13.36 -16.49
C GLN A 219 28.60 -14.43 -16.42
N SER A 220 29.59 -14.28 -15.53
CA SER A 220 30.70 -15.23 -15.40
C SER A 220 30.31 -16.53 -14.69
N PHE A 221 29.15 -16.57 -14.01
CA PHE A 221 28.60 -17.75 -13.38
C PHE A 221 27.17 -18.02 -13.84
N SER A 222 26.93 -19.20 -14.42
CA SER A 222 25.63 -19.61 -14.94
C SER A 222 25.49 -21.13 -15.01
N SER A 223 24.36 -21.63 -15.51
CA SER A 223 24.13 -23.06 -15.71
C SER A 223 25.19 -23.71 -16.62
N ALA A 224 25.84 -22.94 -17.49
CA ALA A 224 26.94 -23.41 -18.34
C ALA A 224 28.14 -23.93 -17.53
N CYS A 225 28.35 -23.41 -16.31
CA CYS A 225 29.42 -23.86 -15.42
C CYS A 225 29.23 -25.31 -14.95
N PHE A 226 28.00 -25.82 -14.95
CA PHE A 226 27.65 -27.16 -14.50
C PHE A 226 27.53 -28.17 -15.66
N ALA A 227 27.40 -27.69 -16.90
CA ALA A 227 27.07 -28.53 -18.05
C ALA A 227 28.12 -29.63 -18.32
N SER A 228 29.41 -29.29 -18.14
CA SER A 228 30.55 -30.17 -18.41
C SER A 228 30.81 -31.24 -17.35
N CYS A 229 30.13 -31.20 -16.20
CA CYS A 229 30.37 -32.11 -15.09
C CYS A 229 29.28 -33.18 -15.02
N ASP A 230 29.65 -34.45 -15.13
CA ASP A 230 28.75 -35.57 -14.79
C ASP A 230 28.98 -36.00 -13.34
N PHE A 231 28.26 -35.35 -12.42
CA PHE A 231 28.41 -35.58 -10.99
C PHE A 231 28.08 -37.02 -10.57
N GLN A 232 27.31 -37.80 -11.34
CA GLN A 232 27.02 -39.19 -10.96
C GLN A 232 28.22 -40.13 -11.12
N GLN A 233 29.19 -39.78 -11.97
CA GLN A 233 30.33 -40.65 -12.30
C GLN A 233 31.62 -40.26 -11.57
N LEU A 234 31.64 -39.17 -10.81
CA LEU A 234 32.84 -38.69 -10.11
C LEU A 234 33.14 -39.53 -8.86
N ASP A 235 34.40 -39.88 -8.64
CA ASP A 235 34.82 -40.39 -7.32
C ASP A 235 34.68 -39.29 -6.24
N PRO A 236 34.68 -39.64 -4.94
CA PRO A 236 34.50 -38.67 -3.85
C PRO A 236 35.47 -37.48 -3.85
N VAL A 237 36.74 -37.71 -4.21
CA VAL A 237 37.77 -36.67 -4.21
C VAL A 237 37.53 -35.71 -5.38
N ALA A 238 37.25 -36.25 -6.57
CA ALA A 238 36.91 -35.48 -7.75
C ALA A 238 35.61 -34.68 -7.57
N LEU A 239 34.60 -35.25 -6.88
CA LEU A 239 33.34 -34.59 -6.57
C LEU A 239 33.56 -33.34 -5.70
N ARG A 240 34.34 -33.47 -4.61
CA ARG A 240 34.66 -32.34 -3.72
C ARG A 240 35.51 -31.28 -4.41
N ASN A 241 36.47 -31.69 -5.24
CA ASN A 241 37.27 -30.75 -6.04
C ASN A 241 36.40 -29.96 -7.03
N ALA A 242 35.44 -30.62 -7.70
CA ALA A 242 34.51 -29.95 -8.59
C ALA A 242 33.61 -28.94 -7.85
N HIS A 243 33.09 -29.31 -6.67
CA HIS A 243 32.34 -28.39 -5.81
C HIS A 243 33.18 -27.18 -5.38
N ALA A 244 34.42 -27.41 -4.92
CA ALA A 244 35.32 -26.35 -4.50
C ALA A 244 35.65 -25.37 -5.64
N GLU A 245 35.83 -25.87 -6.87
CA GLU A 245 36.07 -25.04 -8.04
C GLU A 245 34.84 -24.17 -8.39
N LEU A 246 33.65 -24.78 -8.42
CA LEU A 246 32.39 -24.10 -8.66
C LEU A 246 32.12 -23.03 -7.59
N ARG A 247 32.39 -23.36 -6.32
CA ARG A 247 32.25 -22.44 -5.18
C ARG A 247 33.14 -21.22 -5.35
N ARG A 248 34.40 -21.41 -5.74
CA ARG A 248 35.33 -20.29 -6.00
C ARG A 248 34.89 -19.42 -7.18
N LYS A 249 34.31 -20.02 -8.24
CA LYS A 249 33.75 -19.27 -9.37
C LYS A 249 32.52 -18.46 -8.95
N PHE A 250 31.62 -19.06 -8.19
CA PHE A 250 30.43 -18.40 -7.66
C PHE A 250 30.80 -17.22 -6.74
N GLN A 251 31.75 -17.42 -5.82
CA GLN A 251 32.23 -16.35 -4.92
C GLN A 251 32.75 -15.13 -5.69
N LYS A 252 33.42 -15.32 -6.82
CA LYS A 252 33.95 -14.22 -7.64
C LYS A 252 32.88 -13.46 -8.41
N ALA A 253 31.79 -14.13 -8.74
CA ALA A 253 30.69 -13.57 -9.54
C ALA A 253 29.67 -12.79 -8.68
N VAL A 254 29.72 -12.93 -7.35
CA VAL A 254 28.77 -12.30 -6.41
C VAL A 254 29.45 -11.15 -5.67
N PRO A 255 28.83 -9.95 -5.63
CA PRO A 255 29.31 -8.84 -4.81
C PRO A 255 29.44 -9.22 -3.33
N HIS A 256 30.43 -8.65 -2.64
CA HIS A 256 30.76 -9.02 -1.25
C HIS A 256 29.57 -8.91 -0.28
N GLU A 257 28.72 -7.90 -0.47
CA GLU A 257 27.47 -7.65 0.26
C GLU A 257 26.40 -8.75 0.14
N PHE A 258 26.50 -9.67 -0.84
CA PHE A 258 25.54 -10.76 -1.05
C PHE A 258 26.12 -12.16 -0.79
N LEU A 259 27.32 -12.26 -0.20
CA LEU A 259 27.94 -13.55 0.12
C LEU A 259 27.32 -14.26 1.33
N PHE A 260 26.61 -13.53 2.21
CA PHE A 260 26.00 -14.08 3.42
C PHE A 260 24.49 -13.82 3.38
N ASP A 261 23.67 -14.81 3.76
CA ASP A 261 22.22 -14.64 3.82
C ASP A 261 21.79 -13.91 5.12
N ASP A 262 22.16 -12.63 5.26
CA ASP A 262 21.82 -11.82 6.43
C ASP A 262 20.50 -11.05 6.25
N LYS A 263 19.48 -11.45 7.02
CA LYS A 263 18.14 -10.87 6.99
C LYS A 263 18.04 -9.53 7.75
N GLU A 264 18.99 -9.25 8.64
CA GLU A 264 19.06 -7.98 9.37
C GLU A 264 19.66 -6.88 8.47
N ASP A 265 20.57 -7.26 7.58
CA ASP A 265 21.15 -6.36 6.57
C ASP A 265 20.05 -5.84 5.62
N ALA A 266 19.89 -4.52 5.57
CA ALA A 266 18.85 -3.88 4.78
C ALA A 266 19.06 -4.01 3.26
N GLN A 267 20.32 -3.99 2.80
CA GLN A 267 20.65 -4.09 1.39
C GLN A 267 20.41 -5.52 0.89
N TRP A 268 20.85 -6.53 1.64
CA TRP A 268 20.57 -7.92 1.33
C TRP A 268 19.07 -8.23 1.38
N ARG A 269 18.39 -7.87 2.47
CA ARG A 269 16.95 -8.11 2.66
C ARG A 269 16.14 -7.52 1.52
N ASN A 270 16.35 -6.25 1.19
CA ASN A 270 15.58 -5.57 0.14
C ASN A 270 15.85 -6.19 -1.24
N ARG A 271 17.11 -6.58 -1.52
CA ARG A 271 17.48 -7.18 -2.80
C ARG A 271 16.91 -8.60 -2.95
N MET A 272 17.00 -9.42 -1.90
CA MET A 272 16.41 -10.75 -1.86
C MET A 272 14.89 -10.66 -1.99
N PHE A 273 14.25 -9.79 -1.20
CA PHE A 273 12.82 -9.51 -1.28
C PHE A 273 12.37 -9.18 -2.71
N ARG A 274 13.02 -8.20 -3.36
CA ARG A 274 12.73 -7.85 -4.77
C ARG A 274 12.88 -9.05 -5.71
N SER A 275 13.92 -9.86 -5.51
CA SER A 275 14.17 -11.04 -6.34
C SER A 275 13.14 -12.15 -6.15
N LEU A 276 12.41 -12.17 -5.04
CA LEU A 276 11.34 -13.13 -4.76
C LEU A 276 9.96 -12.67 -5.23
N VAL A 277 9.80 -11.37 -5.48
CA VAL A 277 8.50 -10.76 -5.81
C VAL A 277 8.42 -10.28 -7.26
N ALA A 278 9.51 -9.76 -7.82
CA ALA A 278 9.52 -9.11 -9.14
C ALA A 278 9.55 -10.10 -10.30
N GLN A 279 8.99 -9.68 -11.45
CA GLN A 279 9.32 -10.24 -12.75
C GLN A 279 10.52 -9.46 -13.32
N ARG A 280 11.60 -10.17 -13.64
CA ARG A 280 12.82 -9.75 -14.36
C ARG A 280 12.85 -8.28 -14.84
N ASP A 281 13.79 -7.49 -14.30
CA ASP A 281 14.12 -6.11 -14.73
C ASP A 281 12.96 -5.11 -14.85
N GLU A 282 11.82 -5.35 -14.19
CA GLU A 282 10.85 -4.28 -13.99
C GLU A 282 11.37 -3.26 -12.97
N GLU A 283 11.87 -2.12 -13.46
CA GLU A 283 11.81 -0.85 -12.73
C GLU A 283 10.35 -0.40 -12.65
N VAL A 284 9.53 -1.13 -11.88
CA VAL A 284 8.28 -0.55 -11.42
C VAL A 284 8.63 0.42 -10.31
N SER A 285 8.74 1.71 -10.61
CA SER A 285 8.55 2.69 -9.55
C SER A 285 7.12 2.51 -9.04
N GLU A 286 7.04 2.09 -7.79
CA GLU A 286 5.85 1.83 -6.99
C GLU A 286 4.85 3.02 -6.98
N GLU A 287 5.31 4.20 -7.42
CA GLU A 287 4.58 5.47 -7.65
C GLU A 287 3.63 5.45 -8.88
N THR A 288 3.86 4.55 -9.85
CA THR A 288 3.17 4.59 -11.17
C THR A 288 1.77 4.01 -11.15
N LEU A 289 1.41 3.22 -10.13
CA LEU A 289 0.27 2.30 -10.25
C LEU A 289 -1.08 2.86 -9.81
N LEU A 290 -1.08 4.02 -9.15
CA LEU A 290 -2.29 4.81 -8.80
C LEU A 290 -2.08 6.32 -9.02
N GLY A 291 -0.85 6.73 -9.37
CA GLY A 291 -0.37 8.09 -9.24
C GLY A 291 -0.49 8.63 -7.80
N LEU A 292 -0.44 7.72 -6.82
CA LEU A 292 -0.21 8.03 -5.41
C LEU A 292 1.30 8.16 -5.19
N SER A 293 1.69 9.11 -4.35
CA SER A 293 3.06 9.27 -3.86
C SER A 293 3.55 7.99 -3.17
N SER A 294 4.87 7.76 -3.23
CA SER A 294 5.57 6.60 -2.64
C SER A 294 5.29 6.41 -1.13
N GLU A 295 4.78 7.43 -0.45
CA GLU A 295 4.38 7.36 0.96
C GLU A 295 3.18 6.47 1.24
N PHE A 296 2.22 6.35 0.31
CA PHE A 296 1.05 5.48 0.46
C PHE A 296 1.36 4.03 0.10
N PHE A 297 2.47 3.81 -0.58
CA PHE A 297 2.92 2.49 -0.96
C PHE A 297 3.25 1.66 0.30
N MET A 298 2.71 0.44 0.35
CA MET A 298 2.72 -0.47 1.51
C MET A 298 1.92 -0.06 2.75
N GLN A 299 1.19 1.06 2.76
CA GLN A 299 0.37 1.46 3.92
C GLN A 299 -1.13 1.26 3.74
N ILE A 300 -1.56 0.84 2.55
CA ILE A 300 -2.97 0.62 2.23
C ILE A 300 -3.29 -0.86 2.35
N GLN A 301 -4.19 -1.18 3.28
CA GLN A 301 -4.88 -2.46 3.32
C GLN A 301 -6.19 -2.34 2.55
N TRP A 302 -6.24 -2.90 1.35
CA TRP A 302 -7.49 -3.00 0.58
C TRP A 302 -8.49 -3.90 1.30
N LEU A 303 -9.75 -3.48 1.36
CA LEU A 303 -10.79 -4.15 2.12
C LEU A 303 -11.81 -4.85 1.20
N PRO A 304 -12.43 -5.96 1.65
CA PRO A 304 -13.61 -6.51 1.02
C PRO A 304 -14.64 -5.42 0.75
N GLY A 305 -15.12 -5.38 -0.48
CA GLY A 305 -16.00 -4.32 -0.96
C GLY A 305 -17.24 -4.90 -1.62
N GLY A 306 -17.48 -4.48 -2.85
CA GLY A 306 -18.54 -4.98 -3.71
C GLY A 306 -18.17 -4.80 -5.17
N ARG A 307 -18.76 -5.62 -6.01
CA ARG A 307 -18.65 -5.54 -7.46
C ARG A 307 -19.90 -4.87 -8.04
N ILE A 308 -19.74 -4.26 -9.21
CA ILE A 308 -20.85 -3.68 -9.96
C ILE A 308 -21.02 -4.51 -11.22
N GLU A 309 -22.13 -5.23 -11.31
CA GLU A 309 -22.46 -6.10 -12.45
C GLU A 309 -23.79 -5.64 -13.03
N ASP A 310 -23.81 -5.29 -14.32
CA ASP A 310 -25.00 -4.77 -15.02
C ASP A 310 -25.72 -3.60 -14.32
N GLY A 311 -24.96 -2.78 -13.58
CA GLY A 311 -25.47 -1.64 -12.81
C GLY A 311 -25.96 -1.98 -11.40
N GLU A 312 -25.90 -3.26 -11.00
CA GLU A 312 -26.26 -3.72 -9.67
C GLU A 312 -25.02 -3.83 -8.77
N LEU A 313 -25.12 -3.30 -7.55
CA LEU A 313 -24.10 -3.46 -6.52
C LEU A 313 -24.28 -4.81 -5.81
N ILE A 314 -23.26 -5.66 -5.90
CA ILE A 314 -23.19 -6.95 -5.21
C ILE A 314 -22.06 -6.86 -4.19
N PHE A 315 -22.41 -6.84 -2.90
CA PHE A 315 -21.41 -6.87 -1.83
C PHE A 315 -20.68 -8.21 -1.79
N ASP A 316 -19.46 -8.20 -1.27
CA ASP A 316 -18.66 -9.40 -1.15
C ASP A 316 -19.27 -10.38 -0.13
N SER A 317 -19.34 -11.66 -0.50
CA SER A 317 -19.89 -12.73 0.36
C SER A 317 -19.11 -12.93 1.66
N THR A 318 -17.91 -12.35 1.79
CA THR A 318 -17.15 -12.33 3.04
C THR A 318 -17.93 -11.62 4.17
N PHE A 319 -18.78 -10.64 3.84
CA PHE A 319 -19.64 -10.00 4.84
C PHE A 319 -20.71 -10.95 5.37
N ASP A 320 -21.32 -11.77 4.50
CA ASP A 320 -22.32 -12.77 4.91
C ASP A 320 -21.68 -13.82 5.83
N LEU A 321 -20.48 -14.29 5.47
CA LEU A 321 -19.69 -15.21 6.30
C LEU A 321 -19.35 -14.62 7.68
N PHE A 322 -19.03 -13.33 7.76
CA PHE A 322 -18.78 -12.67 9.03
C PHE A 322 -20.05 -12.53 9.88
N GLU A 323 -21.21 -12.30 9.26
CA GLU A 323 -22.50 -12.28 9.96
C GLU A 323 -22.87 -13.67 10.53
N GLU A 324 -22.49 -14.75 9.84
CA GLU A 324 -22.65 -16.14 10.29
C GLU A 324 -21.63 -16.55 11.36
N HIS A 325 -20.39 -16.04 11.29
CA HIS A 325 -19.27 -16.39 12.16
C HIS A 325 -18.56 -15.16 12.75
N PRO A 326 -19.26 -14.36 13.59
CA PRO A 326 -18.70 -13.12 14.14
C PRO A 326 -17.51 -13.33 15.10
N GLU A 327 -17.31 -14.56 15.59
CA GLU A 327 -16.19 -14.96 16.43
C GLU A 327 -14.86 -15.13 15.68
N ASP A 328 -14.90 -15.25 14.35
CA ASP A 328 -13.70 -15.39 13.52
C ASP A 328 -12.92 -14.07 13.48
N LYS A 329 -11.73 -14.09 14.10
CA LYS A 329 -10.86 -12.91 14.21
C LYS A 329 -10.34 -12.45 12.85
N GLU A 330 -10.05 -13.36 11.93
CA GLU A 330 -9.53 -13.00 10.61
C GLU A 330 -10.60 -12.27 9.80
N LEU A 331 -11.84 -12.79 9.84
CA LEU A 331 -13.00 -12.13 9.23
C LEU A 331 -13.27 -10.77 9.88
N ALA A 332 -13.19 -10.66 11.21
CA ALA A 332 -13.37 -9.40 11.93
C ALA A 332 -12.30 -8.33 11.58
N GLU A 333 -11.09 -8.75 11.23
CA GLU A 333 -10.00 -7.83 10.86
C GLU A 333 -10.16 -7.25 9.45
N ILE A 334 -10.68 -8.05 8.51
CA ILE A 334 -10.86 -7.65 7.11
C ILE A 334 -12.23 -7.03 6.83
N CYS A 335 -13.30 -7.45 7.52
CA CYS A 335 -14.65 -6.95 7.31
C CYS A 335 -14.87 -5.63 8.04
N ASP A 336 -14.69 -4.51 7.33
CA ASP A 336 -15.01 -3.18 7.86
C ASP A 336 -16.39 -2.72 7.34
N GLU A 337 -17.39 -2.66 8.23
CA GLU A 337 -18.74 -2.17 7.89
C GLU A 337 -18.72 -0.76 7.25
N ARG A 338 -17.71 0.06 7.58
CA ARG A 338 -17.56 1.40 7.00
C ARG A 338 -17.20 1.34 5.52
N ALA A 339 -16.40 0.36 5.09
CA ALA A 339 -16.08 0.17 3.68
C ALA A 339 -17.35 -0.12 2.86
N ARG A 340 -18.23 -0.97 3.38
CA ARG A 340 -19.58 -1.22 2.83
C ARG A 340 -20.38 0.07 2.73
N GLY A 341 -20.38 0.88 3.78
CA GLY A 341 -21.05 2.19 3.82
C GLY A 341 -20.49 3.20 2.80
N PHE A 342 -19.17 3.26 2.61
CA PHE A 342 -18.56 4.16 1.63
C PHE A 342 -18.95 3.76 0.20
N ILE A 343 -18.86 2.48 -0.13
CA ILE A 343 -19.26 1.96 -1.45
C ILE A 343 -20.73 2.30 -1.75
N PHE A 344 -21.61 2.11 -0.77
CA PHE A 344 -23.02 2.46 -0.92
C PHE A 344 -23.22 3.96 -1.18
N ASN A 345 -22.46 4.83 -0.53
CA ASN A 345 -22.51 6.28 -0.79
C ASN A 345 -22.03 6.62 -2.20
N PHE A 346 -20.93 6.02 -2.67
CA PHE A 346 -20.44 6.23 -4.04
C PHE A 346 -21.43 5.78 -5.11
N VAL A 347 -22.07 4.61 -4.93
CA VAL A 347 -23.10 4.12 -5.86
C VAL A 347 -24.33 5.03 -5.89
N ARG A 348 -24.67 5.68 -4.76
CA ARG A 348 -25.76 6.67 -4.72
C ARG A 348 -25.40 7.98 -5.42
N GLU A 349 -24.13 8.37 -5.37
CA GLU A 349 -23.64 9.62 -5.97
C GLU A 349 -23.37 9.48 -7.47
N HIS A 350 -22.85 8.32 -7.89
CA HIS A 350 -22.44 8.03 -9.25
C HIS A 350 -23.29 6.89 -9.81
N ALA A 351 -24.18 7.21 -10.74
CA ALA A 351 -25.05 6.22 -11.39
C ALA A 351 -24.31 5.33 -12.41
N ASP A 352 -23.15 5.78 -12.90
CA ASP A 352 -22.37 5.19 -13.99
C ASP A 352 -21.01 4.69 -13.49
N LEU A 353 -20.98 3.98 -12.37
CA LEU A 353 -19.76 3.38 -11.85
C LEU A 353 -19.37 2.11 -12.61
N GLU A 354 -18.11 2.04 -13.02
CA GLU A 354 -17.47 0.82 -13.53
C GLU A 354 -16.97 -0.04 -12.36
N TYR A 355 -16.28 0.57 -11.39
CA TYR A 355 -15.82 -0.10 -10.18
C TYR A 355 -15.52 0.87 -9.04
N VAL A 356 -15.47 0.33 -7.82
CA VAL A 356 -15.02 1.02 -6.61
C VAL A 356 -14.17 0.09 -5.76
N ASN A 357 -13.02 0.58 -5.30
CA ASN A 357 -12.14 -0.11 -4.37
C ASN A 357 -11.90 0.78 -3.15
N ILE A 358 -12.01 0.21 -1.95
CA ILE A 358 -11.77 0.91 -0.68
C ILE A 358 -10.56 0.30 0.01
N GLY A 359 -9.62 1.14 0.43
CA GLY A 359 -8.48 0.75 1.23
C GLY A 359 -8.41 1.52 2.54
N ARG A 360 -7.99 0.86 3.61
CA ARG A 360 -7.68 1.48 4.91
C ARG A 360 -6.20 1.82 4.97
N VAL A 361 -5.88 3.02 5.43
CA VAL A 361 -4.49 3.41 5.71
C VAL A 361 -4.14 2.92 7.12
N VAL A 362 -3.22 1.96 7.21
CA VAL A 362 -2.92 1.23 8.45
C VAL A 362 -2.06 2.06 9.42
N ASN A 363 -1.09 2.82 8.89
CA ASN A 363 -0.15 3.61 9.69
C ASN A 363 -0.33 5.12 9.46
N SER A 364 0.03 5.93 10.46
CA SER A 364 0.07 7.39 10.29
C SER A 364 1.17 7.76 9.30
N LEU A 365 0.77 8.41 8.21
CA LEU A 365 1.69 8.95 7.20
C LEU A 365 2.38 10.26 7.61
N SER A 366 1.97 10.87 8.73
CA SER A 366 2.54 12.11 9.28
C SER A 366 3.53 11.82 10.41
N ARG A 367 4.48 12.74 10.63
CA ARG A 367 5.47 12.69 11.74
C ARG A 367 4.85 12.85 13.14
N ARG A 368 3.53 12.96 13.26
CA ARG A 368 2.83 13.23 14.52
C ARG A 368 2.72 11.96 15.36
N GLN A 369 2.96 12.06 16.67
CA GLN A 369 2.67 10.98 17.60
C GLN A 369 1.18 10.61 17.56
N ASP A 370 0.90 9.31 17.72
CA ASP A 370 -0.47 8.83 17.77
C ASP A 370 -1.20 9.46 18.96
N THR A 371 -2.40 9.98 18.72
CA THR A 371 -3.19 10.70 19.72
C THR A 371 -4.08 9.76 20.54
N GLY A 372 -3.92 8.44 20.39
CA GLY A 372 -4.63 7.42 21.16
C GLY A 372 -6.14 7.36 20.91
N ARG A 373 -6.62 7.95 19.80
CA ARG A 373 -8.05 7.98 19.39
C ARG A 373 -8.19 7.56 17.95
N ARG A 374 -9.35 7.00 17.59
CA ARG A 374 -9.65 6.40 16.27
C ARG A 374 -9.20 7.30 15.11
N ARG A 375 -8.14 6.90 14.41
CA ARG A 375 -7.72 7.50 13.13
C ARG A 375 -8.18 6.59 12.00
N GLY A 376 -9.43 6.74 11.57
CA GLY A 376 -9.94 6.06 10.38
C GLY A 376 -9.62 6.88 9.14
N VAL A 377 -8.54 6.56 8.43
CA VAL A 377 -8.24 7.14 7.11
C VAL A 377 -8.37 6.05 6.07
N TYR A 378 -9.09 6.35 5.00
CA TYR A 378 -9.35 5.46 3.89
C TYR A 378 -9.00 6.13 2.58
N ILE A 379 -8.69 5.31 1.60
CA ILE A 379 -8.61 5.66 0.19
C ILE A 379 -9.80 5.02 -0.51
N ALA A 380 -10.46 5.80 -1.35
CA ALA A 380 -11.41 5.30 -2.31
C ALA A 380 -10.84 5.50 -3.70
N GLU A 381 -10.85 4.44 -4.49
CA GLU A 381 -10.54 4.50 -5.92
C GLU A 381 -11.79 4.13 -6.69
N VAL A 382 -12.27 5.09 -7.46
CA VAL A 382 -13.58 5.05 -8.13
C VAL A 382 -13.37 5.29 -9.61
N LYS A 383 -14.00 4.45 -10.43
CA LYS A 383 -14.01 4.61 -11.89
C LYS A 383 -15.42 4.72 -12.38
N ARG A 384 -15.68 5.74 -13.20
CA ARG A 384 -16.92 5.90 -13.93
C ARG A 384 -16.77 5.41 -15.36
N ILE A 385 -17.87 4.91 -15.91
CA ILE A 385 -17.98 4.47 -17.29
C ILE A 385 -17.71 5.65 -18.21
N GLY A 386 -16.73 5.50 -19.12
CA GLY A 386 -16.39 6.52 -20.12
C GLY A 386 -15.39 7.58 -19.66
N ASP A 387 -15.10 7.71 -18.37
CA ASP A 387 -14.03 8.60 -17.90
C ASP A 387 -12.66 8.06 -18.32
N SER A 388 -11.70 8.94 -18.60
CA SER A 388 -10.34 8.52 -19.00
C SER A 388 -9.44 8.17 -17.81
N LYS A 389 -9.76 8.67 -16.61
CA LYS A 389 -8.98 8.49 -15.38
C LYS A 389 -9.86 8.04 -14.22
N GLU A 390 -9.24 7.44 -13.23
CA GLU A 390 -9.84 7.14 -11.94
C GLU A 390 -9.92 8.39 -11.06
N ILE A 391 -11.01 8.47 -10.31
CA ILE A 391 -11.17 9.39 -9.19
C ILE A 391 -10.56 8.70 -7.98
N VAL A 392 -9.62 9.38 -7.33
CA VAL A 392 -9.01 8.90 -6.09
C VAL A 392 -9.34 9.88 -5.00
N SER A 393 -10.03 9.41 -3.97
CA SER A 393 -10.48 10.22 -2.83
C SER A 393 -9.82 9.75 -1.53
N ILE A 394 -9.55 10.69 -0.64
CA ILE A 394 -9.16 10.45 0.74
C ILE A 394 -10.39 10.65 1.61
N ILE A 395 -10.75 9.61 2.37
CA ILE A 395 -11.84 9.62 3.33
C ILE A 395 -11.25 9.64 4.73
N ARG A 396 -11.64 10.62 5.54
CA ARG A 396 -11.20 10.77 6.92
C ARG A 396 -12.38 10.77 7.86
N MET A 397 -12.42 9.79 8.76
CA MET A 397 -13.40 9.76 9.84
C MET A 397 -13.23 10.99 10.74
N GLN A 398 -14.36 11.53 11.18
CA GLN A 398 -14.38 12.68 12.07
C GLN A 398 -13.77 12.33 13.44
N LYS A 399 -12.99 13.25 14.01
CA LYS A 399 -12.34 13.06 15.33
C LYS A 399 -13.34 12.98 16.48
N TRP A 400 -14.45 13.70 16.37
CA TRP A 400 -15.52 13.76 17.36
C TRP A 400 -16.84 13.43 16.66
N GLY A 401 -17.13 12.14 16.56
CA GLY A 401 -18.41 11.62 16.08
C GLY A 401 -19.28 11.13 17.23
N VAL A 402 -20.43 10.54 16.86
CA VAL A 402 -21.38 9.97 17.83
C VAL A 402 -20.71 8.92 18.72
N ARG A 403 -19.87 8.05 18.13
CA ARG A 403 -19.12 7.02 18.86
C ARG A 403 -18.26 7.62 19.97
N GLU A 404 -17.42 8.59 19.65
CA GLU A 404 -16.48 9.16 20.61
C GLU A 404 -17.20 9.88 21.76
N HIS A 405 -18.35 10.50 21.49
CA HIS A 405 -19.18 11.09 22.53
C HIS A 405 -19.89 10.04 23.41
N LEU A 406 -20.32 8.91 22.83
CA LEU A 406 -20.86 7.79 23.60
C LEU A 406 -19.79 7.14 24.50
N ASP A 407 -18.56 7.01 24.00
CA ASP A 407 -17.41 6.50 24.77
C ASP A 407 -17.08 7.44 25.95
N ASP A 408 -17.25 8.74 25.78
CA ASP A 408 -17.19 9.75 26.84
C ASP A 408 -18.46 9.76 27.75
N ARG A 409 -19.30 8.72 27.65
CA ARG A 409 -20.53 8.48 28.43
C ARG A 409 -21.61 9.54 28.25
N LYS A 410 -21.61 10.27 27.13
CA LYS A 410 -22.72 11.19 26.82
C LYS A 410 -23.97 10.41 26.40
N PRO A 411 -25.18 10.92 26.71
CA PRO A 411 -26.41 10.36 26.18
C PRO A 411 -26.45 10.41 24.64
N LEU A 412 -27.06 9.42 23.99
CA LEU A 412 -27.11 9.30 22.53
C LEU A 412 -27.61 10.58 21.83
N ARG A 413 -28.67 11.20 22.36
CA ARG A 413 -29.22 12.45 21.81
C ARG A 413 -28.17 13.56 21.78
N ASP A 414 -27.44 13.75 22.87
CA ASP A 414 -26.47 14.82 22.99
C ASP A 414 -25.22 14.49 22.16
N ALA A 415 -24.82 13.21 22.10
CA ALA A 415 -23.77 12.73 21.21
C ALA A 415 -24.07 13.00 19.73
N MET A 416 -25.33 12.83 19.28
CA MET A 416 -25.75 13.16 17.92
C MET A 416 -25.67 14.66 17.64
N ILE A 417 -26.16 15.49 18.55
CA ILE A 417 -26.12 16.95 18.41
C ILE A 417 -24.67 17.45 18.36
N ASP A 418 -23.84 17.04 19.31
CA ASP A 418 -22.44 17.46 19.39
C ASP A 418 -21.63 17.01 18.16
N SER A 419 -21.92 15.81 17.65
CA SER A 419 -21.30 15.30 16.41
C SER A 419 -21.64 16.17 15.21
N ASP A 420 -22.91 16.59 15.06
CA ASP A 420 -23.35 17.45 13.95
C ASP A 420 -22.80 18.88 14.11
N GLU A 421 -22.78 19.43 15.32
CA GLU A 421 -22.13 20.72 15.61
C GLU A 421 -20.64 20.69 15.28
N TYR A 422 -19.95 19.57 15.54
CA TYR A 422 -18.55 19.43 15.18
C TYR A 422 -18.33 19.33 13.66
N THR A 423 -19.24 18.69 12.91
CA THR A 423 -19.19 18.71 11.44
C THR A 423 -19.30 20.13 10.90
N GLU A 424 -20.28 20.91 11.39
CA GLU A 424 -20.44 22.32 11.02
C GLU A 424 -19.21 23.15 11.38
N TYR A 425 -18.62 22.92 12.56
CA TYR A 425 -17.36 23.56 12.96
C TYR A 425 -16.21 23.26 11.98
N VAL A 426 -16.08 22.01 11.52
CA VAL A 426 -15.04 21.62 10.56
C VAL A 426 -15.24 22.33 9.22
N LEU A 427 -16.48 22.45 8.74
CA LEU A 427 -16.82 23.15 7.49
C LEU A 427 -16.59 24.66 7.60
N ASP A 428 -17.02 25.29 8.70
CA ASP A 428 -16.79 26.71 8.97
C ASP A 428 -15.30 27.03 9.07
N ARG A 429 -14.54 26.19 9.76
CA ARG A 429 -13.06 26.27 9.85
C ARG A 429 -12.43 26.29 8.48
N ARG A 430 -12.87 25.37 7.63
CA ARG A 430 -12.39 25.24 6.26
C ARG A 430 -12.73 26.46 5.40
N LEU A 431 -13.94 27.02 5.57
CA LEU A 431 -14.36 28.27 4.94
C LEU A 431 -13.50 29.45 5.40
N GLY A 432 -13.23 29.56 6.70
CA GLY A 432 -12.36 30.58 7.27
C GLY A 432 -10.93 30.54 6.71
N CYS A 433 -10.35 29.33 6.59
CA CYS A 433 -9.05 29.14 5.94
C CYS A 433 -9.05 29.62 4.49
N ARG A 434 -10.06 29.24 3.70
CA ARG A 434 -10.20 29.72 2.30
C ARG A 434 -10.34 31.23 2.22
N GLN A 435 -11.13 31.83 3.11
CA GLN A 435 -11.32 33.28 3.16
C GLN A 435 -10.00 34.02 3.45
N LEU A 436 -9.08 33.40 4.20
CA LEU A 436 -7.72 33.90 4.45
C LEU A 436 -6.71 33.44 3.39
N SER A 437 -7.18 32.93 2.25
CA SER A 437 -6.39 32.48 1.10
C SER A 437 -5.46 31.29 1.38
N MET A 438 -5.81 30.41 2.31
CA MET A 438 -5.13 29.11 2.45
C MET A 438 -5.50 28.24 1.25
N ASN A 439 -4.50 27.72 0.55
CA ASN A 439 -4.71 26.83 -0.58
C ASN A 439 -5.14 25.45 -0.07
N LEU A 440 -6.44 25.14 -0.21
CA LEU A 440 -7.07 23.91 0.26
C LEU A 440 -7.70 23.19 -0.92
N PRO A 441 -7.79 21.84 -0.91
CA PRO A 441 -8.38 21.02 -1.98
C PRO A 441 -9.73 21.58 -2.45
N CYS A 442 -10.01 21.58 -3.76
CA CYS A 442 -11.21 22.25 -4.27
C CYS A 442 -12.51 21.58 -3.82
N HIS A 443 -12.56 20.25 -3.85
CA HIS A 443 -13.73 19.46 -3.46
C HIS A 443 -13.51 18.80 -2.12
N VAL A 444 -14.40 19.10 -1.18
CA VAL A 444 -14.47 18.44 0.13
C VAL A 444 -15.94 18.28 0.47
N ILE A 445 -16.35 17.06 0.76
CA ILE A 445 -17.75 16.73 1.06
C ILE A 445 -17.82 16.07 2.43
N ALA A 446 -18.85 16.43 3.20
CA ALA A 446 -19.14 15.80 4.48
C ALA A 446 -20.27 14.80 4.28
N HIS A 447 -20.02 13.55 4.64
CA HIS A 447 -20.96 12.45 4.53
C HIS A 447 -21.06 11.71 5.86
N LYS A 448 -21.97 10.74 5.92
CA LYS A 448 -22.15 9.83 7.05
C LYS A 448 -22.20 8.40 6.53
N VAL A 449 -21.61 7.48 7.29
CA VAL A 449 -21.86 6.04 7.17
C VAL A 449 -22.55 5.54 8.43
N TRP A 450 -23.25 4.42 8.32
CA TRP A 450 -23.81 3.73 9.48
C TRP A 450 -22.86 2.61 9.90
N GLU A 451 -22.64 2.49 11.21
CA GLU A 451 -21.87 1.39 11.80
C GLU A 451 -22.53 0.91 13.09
N ARG A 452 -22.23 -0.33 13.48
CA ARG A 452 -22.66 -0.87 14.77
C ARG A 452 -21.72 -0.42 15.90
N TYR A 453 -22.32 0.19 16.93
CA TYR A 453 -21.66 0.56 18.18
C TYR A 453 -21.93 -0.47 19.27
N TYR A 454 -20.89 -0.87 19.98
CA TYR A 454 -20.94 -1.82 21.08
C TYR A 454 -20.33 -1.19 22.33
N SER A 455 -20.98 -1.42 23.47
CA SER A 455 -20.56 -0.99 24.79
C SER A 455 -21.21 -1.89 25.86
N ASP A 456 -20.69 -1.85 27.09
CA ASP A 456 -21.29 -2.55 28.24
C ASP A 456 -22.78 -2.20 28.42
N SER A 457 -23.18 -0.97 28.08
CA SER A 457 -24.54 -0.46 28.19
C SER A 457 -25.48 -0.83 27.04
N THR A 458 -24.94 -1.19 25.87
CA THR A 458 -25.73 -1.57 24.68
C THR A 458 -25.86 -3.08 24.52
N GLY A 459 -25.06 -3.85 25.28
CA GLY A 459 -25.09 -5.30 25.26
C GLY A 459 -24.65 -5.89 23.91
N PRO A 460 -24.84 -7.21 23.70
CA PRO A 460 -24.32 -7.91 22.53
C PRO A 460 -25.01 -7.51 21.20
N LYS A 461 -26.18 -6.87 21.25
CA LYS A 461 -26.89 -6.42 20.04
C LYS A 461 -26.30 -5.13 19.45
N GLY A 462 -25.61 -4.33 20.27
CA GLY A 462 -25.15 -3.00 19.90
C GLY A 462 -26.29 -2.06 19.45
N ILE A 463 -25.92 -0.87 18.98
CA ILE A 463 -26.84 0.10 18.35
C ILE A 463 -26.24 0.63 17.05
N ASN A 464 -27.07 0.92 16.05
CA ASN A 464 -26.59 1.58 14.84
C ASN A 464 -26.38 3.07 15.11
N ILE A 465 -25.21 3.58 14.79
CA ILE A 465 -24.87 5.00 14.90
C ILE A 465 -24.44 5.55 13.56
N ALA A 466 -24.68 6.84 13.36
CA ALA A 466 -24.16 7.57 12.20
C ALA A 466 -22.75 8.07 12.53
N SER A 467 -21.79 7.71 11.69
CA SER A 467 -20.39 8.09 11.82
C SER A 467 -20.01 9.03 10.68
N PRO A 468 -19.83 10.33 10.97
CA PRO A 468 -19.49 11.31 9.94
C PRO A 468 -18.06 11.15 9.47
N TYR A 469 -17.84 11.45 8.19
CA TYR A 469 -16.54 11.48 7.56
C TYR A 469 -16.45 12.64 6.58
N ILE A 470 -15.22 13.05 6.31
CA ILE A 470 -14.89 14.05 5.30
C ILE A 470 -14.20 13.34 4.15
N GLU A 471 -14.75 13.51 2.95
CA GLU A 471 -14.15 13.08 1.70
C GLU A 471 -13.49 14.26 1.00
N ARG A 472 -12.34 14.02 0.38
CA ARG A 472 -11.69 14.99 -0.50
C ARG A 472 -10.94 14.29 -1.62
N ASP A 473 -10.70 15.02 -2.71
CA ASP A 473 -9.81 14.55 -3.77
C ASP A 473 -8.41 14.25 -3.21
N TYR A 474 -7.77 13.20 -3.75
CA TYR A 474 -6.36 12.94 -3.56
C TYR A 474 -5.51 14.00 -4.27
N ILE A 475 -4.48 14.48 -3.59
CA ILE A 475 -3.58 15.50 -4.14
C ILE A 475 -2.36 14.78 -4.72
N ARG A 476 -2.23 14.80 -6.04
CA ARG A 476 -1.10 14.19 -6.76
C ARG A 476 0.13 15.09 -6.65
N GLY A 477 0.92 14.90 -5.61
CA GLY A 477 2.13 15.69 -5.35
C GLY A 477 3.01 15.06 -4.27
N VAL A 478 4.03 15.80 -3.84
CA VAL A 478 5.01 15.34 -2.85
C VAL A 478 4.84 16.12 -1.54
N ALA A 479 4.62 15.42 -0.43
CA ALA A 479 4.56 16.06 0.89
C ALA A 479 5.91 16.74 1.23
N THR A 480 5.86 17.94 1.82
CA THR A 480 7.08 18.77 2.01
C THR A 480 8.14 18.12 2.89
N ASP A 481 7.74 17.21 3.77
CA ASP A 481 8.61 16.49 4.69
C ASP A 481 9.23 15.22 4.07
N LYS A 482 8.85 14.89 2.84
CA LYS A 482 9.27 13.70 2.08
C LYS A 482 9.97 14.04 0.76
N ILE A 483 10.24 15.32 0.51
CA ILE A 483 11.00 15.74 -0.67
C ILE A 483 12.39 15.08 -0.65
N PRO A 484 12.77 14.34 -1.70
CA PRO A 484 14.09 13.72 -1.80
C PRO A 484 15.24 14.74 -1.72
N LYS A 485 16.35 14.35 -1.10
CA LYS A 485 17.54 15.22 -0.93
C LYS A 485 18.08 15.75 -2.26
N HIS A 486 18.16 14.90 -3.29
CA HIS A 486 18.68 15.29 -4.61
C HIS A 486 17.84 16.38 -5.30
N LEU A 487 16.53 16.50 -5.00
CA LEU A 487 15.71 17.60 -5.49
C LEU A 487 16.00 18.90 -4.72
N LEU A 488 16.28 18.80 -3.41
CA LEU A 488 16.65 19.97 -2.59
C LEU A 488 18.05 20.50 -2.92
N GLU A 489 18.93 19.66 -3.46
CA GLU A 489 20.24 20.04 -3.99
C GLU A 489 20.15 20.78 -5.34
N ASN A 490 19.01 20.69 -6.03
CA ASN A 490 18.76 21.49 -7.23
C ASN A 490 18.39 22.92 -6.82
N GLU A 491 19.20 23.89 -7.25
CA GLU A 491 19.05 25.31 -6.90
C GLU A 491 17.69 25.88 -7.31
N GLU A 492 17.24 25.63 -8.54
CA GLU A 492 15.96 26.14 -9.03
C GLU A 492 14.77 25.55 -8.27
N TYR A 493 14.80 24.23 -8.02
CA TYR A 493 13.80 23.55 -7.20
C TYR A 493 13.75 24.15 -5.79
N ALA A 494 14.92 24.32 -5.14
CA ALA A 494 15.03 24.86 -3.79
C ALA A 494 14.47 26.28 -3.69
N ILE A 495 14.77 27.16 -4.64
CA ILE A 495 14.29 28.55 -4.64
C ILE A 495 12.77 28.61 -4.87
N ARG A 496 12.22 27.81 -5.78
CA ARG A 496 10.76 27.73 -5.99
C ARG A 496 10.06 27.19 -4.73
N LEU A 497 10.61 26.15 -4.11
CA LEU A 497 10.12 25.60 -2.84
C LEU A 497 10.14 26.65 -1.71
N ALA A 498 11.23 27.42 -1.58
CA ALA A 498 11.34 28.47 -0.56
C ALA A 498 10.21 29.48 -0.65
N ARG A 499 9.90 29.93 -1.88
CA ARG A 499 8.81 30.86 -2.15
C ARG A 499 7.46 30.28 -1.72
N LEU A 500 7.14 29.06 -2.16
CA LEU A 500 5.88 28.39 -1.84
C LEU A 500 5.70 28.18 -0.32
N LEU A 501 6.76 27.73 0.37
CA LEU A 501 6.76 27.58 1.81
C LEU A 501 6.57 28.93 2.52
N GLY A 502 7.22 30.00 2.06
CA GLY A 502 7.05 31.33 2.63
C GLY A 502 5.61 31.84 2.52
N GLU A 503 5.00 31.68 1.35
CA GLU A 503 3.59 32.04 1.15
C GLU A 503 2.65 31.20 2.04
N ALA A 504 2.86 29.89 2.14
CA ALA A 504 2.05 29.02 2.97
C ALA A 504 2.22 29.33 4.47
N ALA A 505 3.45 29.62 4.92
CA ALA A 505 3.77 29.99 6.30
C ALA A 505 3.01 31.24 6.74
N ALA A 506 2.90 32.25 5.87
CA ALA A 506 2.17 33.48 6.16
C ALA A 506 0.70 33.20 6.46
N VAL A 507 0.07 32.29 5.71
CA VAL A 507 -1.33 31.94 5.98
C VAL A 507 -1.47 31.08 7.23
N ASN A 508 -0.57 30.10 7.41
CA ASN A 508 -0.56 29.17 8.53
C ASN A 508 -0.44 29.89 9.88
N ILE A 509 0.43 30.90 9.99
CA ILE A 509 0.59 31.69 11.22
C ILE A 509 -0.63 32.55 11.51
N ILE A 510 -1.25 33.16 10.48
CA ILE A 510 -2.46 33.99 10.66
C ILE A 510 -3.58 33.16 11.25
N VAL A 511 -3.85 31.98 10.68
CA VAL A 511 -4.90 31.07 11.15
C VAL A 511 -4.53 30.37 12.46
N GLY A 512 -3.32 30.54 12.98
CA GLY A 512 -2.90 30.02 14.28
C GLY A 512 -2.98 28.49 14.38
N ARG A 513 -2.40 27.79 13.39
CA ARG A 513 -2.45 26.34 13.32
C ARG A 513 -1.45 25.68 14.29
N CYS A 514 -1.99 24.97 15.28
CA CYS A 514 -1.18 24.21 16.23
C CYS A 514 -1.90 22.96 16.74
N ASP A 515 -1.15 22.06 17.38
CA ASP A 515 -1.71 20.93 18.11
C ASP A 515 -2.28 21.36 19.48
N GLN A 516 -2.82 20.37 20.21
CA GLN A 516 -3.38 20.55 21.54
C GLN A 516 -2.37 20.99 22.61
N HIS A 517 -1.06 20.89 22.33
CA HIS A 517 0.03 21.32 23.21
C HIS A 517 0.60 22.68 22.79
N GLY A 518 0.01 23.34 21.78
CA GLY A 518 0.44 24.64 21.28
C GLY A 518 1.63 24.56 20.31
N LYS A 519 2.07 23.37 19.90
CA LYS A 519 3.13 23.21 18.89
C LYS A 519 2.59 23.56 17.52
N VAL A 520 3.31 24.42 16.79
CA VAL A 520 2.95 24.82 15.42
C VAL A 520 2.95 23.60 14.48
N LEU A 521 1.90 23.51 13.67
CA LEU A 521 1.74 22.46 12.65
C LEU A 521 2.00 23.07 11.27
N PHE A 522 3.25 23.00 10.82
CA PHE A 522 3.67 23.49 9.52
C PHE A 522 4.90 22.72 9.02
N ASP A 523 4.92 22.41 7.72
CA ASP A 523 5.96 21.65 7.05
C ASP A 523 6.18 20.28 7.75
N ASP A 524 5.05 19.62 8.05
CA ASP A 524 4.97 18.36 8.81
C ASP A 524 4.31 17.21 8.04
N GLY A 525 4.10 17.43 6.73
CA GLY A 525 3.55 16.46 5.79
C GLY A 525 2.12 16.75 5.34
N ASP A 526 1.45 17.74 5.93
CA ASP A 526 0.13 18.19 5.45
C ASP A 526 0.24 19.18 4.28
N GLU A 527 1.42 19.80 4.05
CA GLU A 527 1.70 20.59 2.86
C GLU A 527 2.19 19.70 1.73
N VAL A 528 1.51 19.73 0.58
CA VAL A 528 1.81 18.92 -0.60
C VAL A 528 2.22 19.81 -1.76
N ILE A 529 3.41 19.58 -2.30
CA ILE A 529 3.96 20.28 -3.47
C ILE A 529 3.41 19.64 -4.74
N LEU A 530 2.84 20.48 -5.59
CA LEU A 530 2.50 20.13 -6.97
C LEU A 530 3.67 20.51 -7.88
N GLU A 531 4.08 19.58 -8.72
CA GLU A 531 5.17 19.78 -9.67
C GLU A 531 4.60 20.00 -11.08
N ASN A 532 5.26 20.86 -11.85
CA ASN A 532 4.94 21.07 -13.26
C ASN A 532 5.48 19.92 -14.15
N GLY A 533 5.30 20.03 -15.47
CA GLY A 533 5.82 19.04 -16.43
C GLY A 533 7.35 18.86 -16.42
N GLU A 534 8.10 19.78 -15.82
CA GLU A 534 9.56 19.74 -15.68
C GLU A 534 10.00 19.22 -14.29
N LYS A 535 9.07 18.71 -13.47
CA LYS A 535 9.30 18.29 -12.07
C LYS A 535 9.80 19.41 -11.15
N LEU A 536 9.42 20.66 -11.44
CA LEU A 536 9.73 21.81 -10.59
C LEU A 536 8.49 22.22 -9.77
N PRO A 537 8.65 22.71 -8.52
CA PRO A 537 7.54 23.14 -7.69
C PRO A 537 6.75 24.27 -8.36
N GLU A 538 5.45 24.08 -8.48
CA GLU A 538 4.51 25.02 -9.11
C GLU A 538 3.50 25.57 -8.11
N ASP A 539 2.95 24.70 -7.25
CA ASP A 539 1.96 25.09 -6.25
C ASP A 539 2.12 24.26 -4.96
N LEU A 540 1.51 24.74 -3.88
CA LEU A 540 1.47 24.07 -2.57
C LEU A 540 0.03 24.04 -2.07
N ILE A 541 -0.49 22.83 -1.84
CA ILE A 541 -1.82 22.61 -1.28
C ILE A 541 -1.69 22.07 0.15
N VAL A 542 -2.44 22.64 1.09
CA VAL A 542 -2.57 22.12 2.45
C VAL A 542 -3.67 21.06 2.48
N ALA A 543 -3.27 19.79 2.60
CA ALA A 543 -4.14 18.62 2.52
C ALA A 543 -5.13 18.49 3.68
N ASP A 544 -4.76 18.95 4.88
CA ASP A 544 -5.60 18.90 6.07
C ASP A 544 -5.43 20.18 6.93
N PRO A 545 -6.44 21.06 7.03
CA PRO A 545 -6.38 22.26 7.86
C PRO A 545 -6.62 21.98 9.35
N THR A 546 -6.44 20.75 9.83
CA THR A 546 -6.55 20.43 11.25
C THR A 546 -5.56 21.26 12.09
N GLY A 547 -6.02 21.67 13.28
CA GLY A 547 -5.29 22.55 14.19
C GLY A 547 -5.47 24.04 13.90
N THR A 548 -6.06 24.43 12.77
CA THR A 548 -6.32 25.85 12.46
C THR A 548 -7.34 26.44 13.43
N PHE A 549 -7.17 27.72 13.74
CA PHE A 549 -7.91 28.49 14.74
C PHE A 549 -7.81 27.92 16.15
N HIS A 550 -6.80 27.09 16.44
CA HIS A 550 -6.55 26.60 17.79
C HIS A 550 -5.86 27.66 18.64
N ASN A 551 -4.82 28.29 18.10
CA ASN A 551 -4.22 29.49 18.70
C ASN A 551 -4.87 30.76 18.10
N PHE A 552 -5.85 31.31 18.80
CA PHE A 552 -6.55 32.52 18.39
C PHE A 552 -6.31 33.72 19.33
N ASP A 553 -5.71 33.48 20.50
CA ASP A 553 -5.58 34.43 21.61
C ASP A 553 -4.16 34.97 21.79
N LEU A 554 -3.12 34.19 21.43
CA LEU A 554 -1.73 34.64 21.53
C LEU A 554 -1.35 35.60 20.40
N GLU A 555 -0.40 36.51 20.66
CA GLU A 555 0.22 37.32 19.62
C GLU A 555 1.06 36.46 18.67
N LEU A 556 1.07 36.80 17.38
CA LEU A 556 1.76 36.01 16.35
C LEU A 556 3.27 35.90 16.60
N VAL A 557 3.87 36.93 17.20
CA VAL A 557 5.29 36.97 17.58
C VAL A 557 5.67 35.80 18.49
N ALA A 558 4.76 35.34 19.37
CA ALA A 558 5.04 34.22 20.27
C ALA A 558 5.25 32.89 19.52
N THR A 559 4.59 32.72 18.36
CA THR A 559 4.72 31.53 17.51
C THR A 559 5.70 31.68 16.36
N ALA A 560 6.14 32.90 16.06
CA ALA A 560 7.02 33.22 14.94
C ALA A 560 8.33 32.40 14.92
N PRO A 561 9.02 32.13 16.06
CA PRO A 561 10.24 31.33 16.04
C PRO A 561 10.09 29.95 15.39
N ALA A 562 8.92 29.30 15.51
CA ALA A 562 8.68 27.99 14.91
C ALA A 562 8.72 28.02 13.37
N TYR A 563 8.47 29.19 12.74
CA TYR A 563 8.50 29.35 11.29
C TYR A 563 9.90 29.53 10.72
N ALA A 564 10.95 29.50 11.55
CA ALA A 564 12.35 29.38 11.10
C ALA A 564 12.73 27.92 10.77
N GLU A 565 12.03 26.94 11.36
CA GLU A 565 12.36 25.52 11.21
C GLU A 565 12.29 24.95 9.78
N PRO A 566 11.38 25.38 8.89
CA PRO A 566 11.39 24.97 7.48
C PRO A 566 12.72 25.28 6.77
N VAL A 567 13.35 26.41 7.11
CA VAL A 567 14.67 26.79 6.60
C VAL A 567 15.77 26.02 7.34
N ASN A 568 15.73 26.02 8.68
CA ASN A 568 16.77 25.38 9.51
C ASN A 568 16.96 23.89 9.18
N ARG A 569 15.87 23.16 8.88
CA ARG A 569 15.93 21.74 8.52
C ARG A 569 16.61 21.46 7.19
N ARG A 570 16.65 22.44 6.28
CA ARG A 570 17.16 22.29 4.91
C ARG A 570 18.52 22.94 4.68
N ARG A 571 19.04 23.68 5.65
CA ARG A 571 20.30 24.45 5.55
C ARG A 571 21.52 23.62 5.14
N GLU A 572 21.58 22.33 5.50
CA GLU A 572 22.72 21.45 5.20
C GLU A 572 22.58 20.72 3.86
N ILE A 573 21.45 20.92 3.17
CA ILE A 573 21.07 20.18 1.95
C ILE A 573 20.98 21.13 0.76
N VAL A 574 20.40 22.32 0.94
CA VAL A 574 20.23 23.28 -0.15
C VAL A 574 21.57 23.95 -0.52
N PRO A 575 21.82 24.24 -1.82
CA PRO A 575 23.09 24.82 -2.26
C PRO A 575 23.41 26.18 -1.64
N ASN A 576 22.39 27.04 -1.50
CA ASN A 576 22.52 28.39 -0.95
C ASN A 576 21.47 28.64 0.15
N PRO A 577 21.78 28.30 1.42
CA PRO A 577 20.84 28.45 2.53
C PRO A 577 20.42 29.89 2.80
N VAL A 578 21.32 30.86 2.57
CA VAL A 578 21.07 32.28 2.80
C VAL A 578 20.04 32.80 1.80
N GLU A 579 20.20 32.48 0.52
CA GLU A 579 19.25 32.88 -0.51
C GLU A 579 17.90 32.18 -0.35
N PHE A 580 17.90 30.88 -0.02
CA PHE A 580 16.67 30.15 0.32
C PHE A 580 15.88 30.87 1.43
N ALA A 581 16.58 31.27 2.51
CA ALA A 581 15.96 31.98 3.62
C ALA A 581 15.41 33.35 3.22
N GLN A 582 16.15 34.12 2.41
CA GLN A 582 15.72 35.43 1.93
C GLN A 582 14.44 35.31 1.09
N VAL A 583 14.41 34.38 0.14
CA VAL A 583 13.23 34.13 -0.71
C VAL A 583 12.02 33.69 0.12
N TYR A 584 12.24 32.82 1.11
CA TYR A 584 11.20 32.38 2.04
C TYR A 584 10.61 33.56 2.84
N LEU A 585 11.45 34.41 3.43
CA LEU A 585 11.00 35.56 4.23
C LEU A 585 10.31 36.64 3.38
N ASP A 586 10.81 36.90 2.17
CA ASP A 586 10.19 37.85 1.25
C ASP A 586 8.82 37.38 0.79
N ALA A 587 8.68 36.10 0.46
CA ALA A 587 7.41 35.48 0.09
C ALA A 587 6.42 35.52 1.28
N PHE A 588 6.88 35.19 2.48
CA PHE A 588 6.10 35.30 3.72
C PHE A 588 5.56 36.72 3.93
N ARG A 589 6.44 37.72 3.92
CA ARG A 589 6.08 39.12 4.15
C ARG A 589 5.10 39.62 3.09
N SER A 590 5.39 39.35 1.81
CA SER A 590 4.53 39.73 0.69
C SER A 590 3.12 39.14 0.81
N ARG A 591 3.03 37.83 1.11
CA ARG A 591 1.75 37.14 1.28
C ARG A 591 0.96 37.66 2.48
N PHE A 592 1.61 37.88 3.62
CA PHE A 592 0.95 38.40 4.82
C PHE A 592 0.37 39.79 4.56
N CYS A 593 1.17 40.71 4.00
CA CYS A 593 0.72 42.06 3.64
C CYS A 593 -0.46 42.03 2.68
N ARG A 594 -0.44 41.14 1.67
CA ARG A 594 -1.55 40.94 0.74
C ARG A 594 -2.86 40.57 1.46
N ILE A 595 -2.81 39.61 2.39
CA ILE A 595 -3.99 39.16 3.16
C ILE A 595 -4.49 40.27 4.09
N GLN A 596 -3.57 40.94 4.79
CA GLN A 596 -3.92 42.06 5.68
C GLN A 596 -4.59 43.21 4.92
N ASN A 597 -4.08 43.55 3.73
CA ASN A 597 -4.65 44.57 2.87
C ASN A 597 -6.01 44.16 2.31
N GLU A 598 -6.19 42.88 1.93
CA GLU A 598 -7.48 42.38 1.48
C GLU A 598 -8.52 42.45 2.59
N TYR A 599 -8.18 42.04 3.82
CA TYR A 599 -9.05 42.17 4.98
C TYR A 599 -9.46 43.64 5.19
N ARG A 600 -8.51 44.58 5.18
CA ARG A 600 -8.82 46.02 5.36
C ARG A 600 -9.74 46.54 4.27
N ARG A 601 -9.50 46.16 3.00
CA ARG A 601 -10.32 46.57 1.85
C ARG A 601 -11.73 45.98 1.89
N ARG A 602 -11.87 44.72 2.35
CA ARG A 602 -13.12 43.95 2.33
C ARG A 602 -13.66 43.69 3.74
N ARG A 603 -13.37 44.56 4.71
CA ARG A 603 -13.62 44.34 6.15
C ARG A 603 -15.01 43.82 6.46
N ARG A 604 -16.05 44.45 5.90
CA ARG A 604 -17.45 44.03 6.11
C ARG A 604 -17.68 42.56 5.73
N ALA A 605 -17.10 42.08 4.63
CA ALA A 605 -17.28 40.69 4.19
C ALA A 605 -16.64 39.71 5.17
N PHE A 606 -15.44 40.02 5.67
CA PHE A 606 -14.75 39.21 6.67
C PHE A 606 -15.48 39.21 8.02
N ASP A 607 -15.85 40.39 8.53
CA ASP A 607 -16.48 40.53 9.85
C ASP A 607 -17.88 39.90 9.91
N THR A 608 -18.60 39.87 8.79
CA THR A 608 -19.97 39.35 8.73
C THR A 608 -20.06 37.87 8.36
N LEU A 609 -18.94 37.22 8.02
CA LEU A 609 -18.92 35.86 7.47
C LEU A 609 -19.57 34.83 8.40
N PHE A 610 -19.29 34.91 9.70
CA PHE A 610 -19.82 33.97 10.71
C PHE A 610 -20.77 34.63 11.72
N LYS A 611 -21.37 35.78 11.37
CA LYS A 611 -22.19 36.58 12.31
C LYS A 611 -23.44 35.86 12.85
N TYR A 612 -23.92 34.83 12.14
CA TYR A 612 -25.10 34.06 12.52
C TYR A 612 -24.74 32.73 13.22
N ARG A 613 -23.45 32.43 13.39
CA ARG A 613 -23.00 31.28 14.18
C ARG A 613 -23.02 31.65 15.66
N LYS A 614 -23.11 30.62 16.52
CA LYS A 614 -23.05 30.80 17.97
C LYS A 614 -21.77 31.56 18.34
N TRP A 615 -21.95 32.65 19.08
CA TRP A 615 -20.86 33.43 19.64
C TRP A 615 -20.70 33.06 21.12
N ASP A 616 -19.53 32.55 21.47
CA ASP A 616 -19.14 32.10 22.81
C ASP A 616 -17.65 32.42 23.03
N PRO A 617 -17.32 33.27 24.02
CA PRO A 617 -15.95 33.58 24.41
C PRO A 617 -15.12 32.35 24.82
N ASN A 618 -15.78 31.26 25.22
CA ASN A 618 -15.11 30.00 25.57
C ASN A 618 -14.55 29.24 24.34
N GLY A 619 -14.48 29.90 23.18
CA GLY A 619 -13.82 29.36 22.00
C GLY A 619 -14.77 28.79 20.94
N SER A 620 -15.96 29.37 20.77
CA SER A 620 -16.75 29.17 19.53
C SER A 620 -15.97 29.59 18.29
N PHE A 621 -16.33 29.04 17.13
CA PHE A 621 -15.66 29.42 15.88
C PHE A 621 -15.83 30.91 15.53
N ALA A 622 -17.02 31.49 15.74
CA ALA A 622 -17.27 32.90 15.48
C ALA A 622 -16.37 33.82 16.34
N TYR A 623 -16.18 33.49 17.62
CA TYR A 623 -15.27 34.21 18.49
C TYR A 623 -13.81 34.08 18.05
N ARG A 624 -13.35 32.86 17.75
CA ARG A 624 -11.99 32.60 17.24
C ARG A 624 -11.71 33.40 15.97
N TRP A 625 -12.64 33.40 15.02
CA TRP A 625 -12.56 34.16 13.78
C TRP A 625 -12.37 35.66 14.05
N GLN A 626 -13.17 36.24 14.94
CA GLN A 626 -13.06 37.65 15.32
C GLN A 626 -11.68 37.97 15.92
N GLN A 627 -11.17 37.12 16.80
CA GLN A 627 -9.84 37.32 17.42
C GLN A 627 -8.72 37.26 16.37
N ILE A 628 -8.78 36.30 15.44
CA ILE A 628 -7.79 36.19 14.36
C ILE A 628 -7.81 37.42 13.45
N LEU A 629 -8.98 37.94 13.08
CA LEU A 629 -9.06 39.15 12.24
C LEU A 629 -8.55 40.40 12.97
N ALA A 630 -8.86 40.53 14.26
CA ALA A 630 -8.33 41.61 15.08
C ALA A 630 -6.81 41.54 15.19
N ARG A 631 -6.27 40.34 15.44
CA ARG A 631 -4.83 40.05 15.49
C ARG A 631 -4.16 40.37 14.15
N LEU A 632 -4.68 39.84 13.04
CA LEU A 632 -4.21 40.11 11.68
C LEU A 632 -4.11 41.60 11.40
N ASN A 633 -5.11 42.39 11.80
CA ASN A 633 -5.15 43.82 11.52
C ASN A 633 -4.09 44.63 12.27
N ARG A 634 -3.76 44.23 13.50
CA ARG A 634 -2.84 44.95 14.40
C ARG A 634 -1.38 44.52 14.26
N THR A 635 -1.11 43.34 13.70
CA THR A 635 0.26 42.83 13.55
C THR A 635 1.11 43.73 12.64
N ASP A 636 2.30 44.09 13.13
CA ASP A 636 3.39 44.62 12.31
C ASP A 636 4.14 43.45 11.63
N VAL A 637 4.02 43.39 10.31
CA VAL A 637 4.60 42.31 9.50
C VAL A 637 6.12 42.36 9.51
N ASN A 638 6.73 43.55 9.54
CA ASN A 638 8.19 43.65 9.52
C ASN A 638 8.76 43.15 10.84
N ALA A 639 8.20 43.56 11.97
CA ALA A 639 8.60 43.06 13.29
C ALA A 639 8.43 41.52 13.38
N LEU A 640 7.36 40.98 12.79
CA LEU A 640 7.14 39.53 12.74
C LEU A 640 8.21 38.82 11.90
N THR A 641 8.53 39.32 10.71
CA THR A 641 9.57 38.78 9.83
C THR A 641 10.95 38.81 10.49
N GLU A 642 11.28 39.89 11.21
CA GLU A 642 12.55 40.00 11.96
C GLU A 642 12.67 38.94 13.04
N VAL A 643 11.58 38.59 13.74
CA VAL A 643 11.60 37.53 14.75
C VAL A 643 11.86 36.17 14.11
N ILE A 644 11.27 35.88 12.94
CA ILE A 644 11.57 34.64 12.20
C ILE A 644 13.04 34.63 11.79
N HIS A 645 13.52 35.74 11.21
CA HIS A 645 14.91 35.90 10.75
C HIS A 645 15.91 35.69 11.90
N ALA A 646 15.66 36.26 13.08
CA ALA A 646 16.53 36.13 14.26
C ALA A 646 16.62 34.69 14.81
N ASN A 647 15.72 33.79 14.42
CA ASN A 647 15.71 32.37 14.82
C ASN A 647 16.24 31.44 13.72
N LEU A 648 16.73 31.99 12.60
CA LEU A 648 17.42 31.23 11.57
C LEU A 648 18.82 30.82 12.05
N LYS A 649 19.23 29.60 11.69
CA LYS A 649 20.52 29.00 12.05
C LYS A 649 21.41 28.89 10.80
N LEU A 650 21.61 30.00 10.11
CA LEU A 650 22.37 30.12 8.85
C LEU A 650 23.87 30.35 9.08
#